data_AF-A0A7C3FP22-F1
#
_entry.id   AF-A0A7C3FP22-F1
#
_cell.length_a   1.000
_cell.length_b   1.000
_cell.length_c   1.000
_cell.angle_alpha   90.00
_cell.angle_beta   90.00
_cell.angle_gamma   90.00
#
_symmetry.space_group_name_H-M   'P 1'
#
loop_
_entity.id
_entity.type
_entity.pdbx_description
1 polymer ?
#
loop_
_entity_poly.entity_id
_entity_poly.type
_entity_poly.pdbx_seq_one_letter_code
_entity_poly.pdbx_strand_id
1 'polypeptide(L)'
;MKHLTVLLRNPHFWLLLVYFFLCIVLHYAEFLPFIKVSVSSLIGLERHSVERILFLALIALGGFAFGLRGGLIYLGLAFIAMLPRIILISSYAADALFETIIIVVIGGGIVWWIESRRREVGRREQALLKLEAVRRELQSYIQTIRQNEKRLSVLHSVTTAVNQSTSLAEVLETAVDRVREAVNADGLIIFLLEEETNELVIKAHQGISDRFASQVNRLKIGEGFNGWVAETGEPALIKDSSSDPRLSREVVREEGTVSQYIVPLKSKDRVVGTLCAVAYSERQFMREEQQLLMLIGTELGVAVEKAALGEESKQAGERYRELFEKAHDAIWVQDSRGNIQAANQAVADYTGYSIEELLGTPVTVLLRPEGLELARDIRRKLLTGENVKQPYEQTVKRKDGSLATIMLTTSLIGEEGSPPVFQHISRDVTREKLLQKNLHLYARQITRAHEEERKRIARELHDDSIQALSVLSRHVDDLITSKRDGVRMKERLGQVRKEVDGILSRIRRYTQDLRPPTLDYLGLLPALRELVSKLELQSGISSAMSVTGDEHHFAPEDELMIYRLVQESLNNVWRHSQAKKVNVTITFGEDKTSVEIRDDGVGFEMEEDMKFVQAGKIGLAGMQERADLLGGVLYIYSRPGEGTRVVLEVPSKRWTA
;
A
#
# COMPACT_ATOMS: atom_id res chain seq x y z
N MET A 1 70.78 72.77 -6.82
CA MET A 1 71.26 72.46 -8.19
C MET A 1 70.27 71.66 -9.04
N LYS A 2 69.64 70.57 -8.57
CA LYS A 2 68.70 69.74 -9.37
C LYS A 2 67.47 70.47 -9.94
N HIS A 3 66.92 71.47 -9.26
CA HIS A 3 65.78 72.24 -9.79
C HIS A 3 66.16 73.24 -10.90
N LEU A 4 67.39 73.76 -10.87
CA LEU A 4 67.85 74.72 -11.86
C LEU A 4 68.10 74.06 -13.22
N THR A 5 68.66 72.83 -13.20
CA THR A 5 68.90 72.04 -14.42
C THR A 5 67.60 71.59 -15.10
N VAL A 6 66.53 71.35 -14.33
CA VAL A 6 65.20 71.05 -14.89
C VAL A 6 64.55 72.29 -15.49
N LEU A 7 64.68 73.45 -14.84
CA LEU A 7 64.13 74.72 -15.33
C LEU A 7 64.80 75.16 -16.64
N LEU A 8 66.14 75.08 -16.71
CA LEU A 8 66.93 75.45 -17.88
C LEU A 8 66.70 74.54 -19.10
N ARG A 9 66.16 73.34 -18.89
CA ARG A 9 65.82 72.39 -19.95
C ARG A 9 64.41 72.61 -20.52
N ASN A 10 63.57 73.40 -19.86
CA ASN A 10 62.22 73.68 -20.33
C ASN A 10 62.25 74.78 -21.42
N PRO A 11 61.78 74.52 -22.66
CA PRO A 11 61.82 75.50 -23.75
C PRO A 11 60.98 76.75 -23.44
N HIS A 12 59.91 76.63 -22.64
CA HIS A 12 59.09 77.77 -22.25
C HIS A 12 59.83 78.77 -21.37
N PHE A 13 60.85 78.32 -20.61
CA PHE A 13 61.66 79.21 -19.77
C PHE A 13 62.44 80.20 -20.62
N TRP A 14 63.13 79.69 -21.65
CA TRP A 14 63.93 80.52 -22.56
C TRP A 14 63.08 81.46 -23.41
N LEU A 15 61.93 80.99 -23.89
CA LEU A 15 60.98 81.85 -24.62
C LEU A 15 60.47 82.99 -23.74
N LEU A 16 60.12 82.72 -22.48
CA LEU A 16 59.67 83.75 -21.54
C LEU A 16 60.79 84.70 -21.13
N LEU A 17 62.03 84.22 -21.04
CA LEU A 17 63.21 85.06 -20.79
C LEU A 17 63.46 86.04 -21.95
N VAL A 18 63.42 85.55 -23.19
CA VAL A 18 63.55 86.39 -24.39
C VAL A 18 62.41 87.41 -24.47
N TYR A 19 61.17 86.97 -24.22
CA TYR A 19 60.01 87.86 -24.19
C TYR A 19 60.14 88.93 -23.09
N PHE A 20 60.59 88.57 -21.89
CA PHE A 20 60.84 89.52 -20.81
C PHE A 20 61.89 90.57 -21.20
N PHE A 21 62.99 90.14 -21.82
CA PHE A 21 64.01 91.07 -22.31
C PHE A 21 63.43 92.01 -23.38
N LEU A 22 62.63 91.49 -24.31
CA LEU A 22 61.93 92.30 -25.30
C LEU A 22 60.98 93.32 -24.64
N CYS A 23 60.23 92.94 -23.60
CA CYS A 23 59.38 93.86 -22.85
C CYS A 23 60.20 94.99 -22.21
N ILE A 24 61.35 94.69 -21.60
CA ILE A 24 62.24 95.71 -21.01
C ILE A 24 62.76 96.65 -22.10
N VAL A 25 63.25 96.11 -23.23
CA VAL A 25 63.79 96.92 -24.33
C VAL A 25 62.73 97.87 -24.87
N LEU A 26 61.50 97.40 -25.08
CA LEU A 26 60.38 98.24 -25.54
C LEU A 26 60.00 99.30 -24.50
N HIS A 27 59.98 98.92 -23.22
CA HIS A 27 59.65 99.82 -22.11
C HIS A 27 60.64 101.00 -21.98
N TYR A 28 61.92 100.76 -22.24
CA TYR A 28 62.98 101.79 -22.16
C TYR A 28 63.40 102.37 -23.51
N ALA A 29 62.68 102.08 -24.61
CA ALA A 29 63.14 102.43 -25.95
C ALA A 29 63.33 103.95 -26.20
N GLU A 30 62.75 104.85 -25.39
CA GLU A 30 62.99 106.31 -25.52
C GLU A 30 64.43 106.73 -25.21
N PHE A 31 65.15 105.95 -24.41
CA PHE A 31 66.53 106.22 -24.04
C PHE A 31 67.54 105.40 -24.85
N LEU A 32 67.07 104.53 -25.75
CA LEU A 32 67.91 103.76 -26.65
C LEU A 32 67.99 104.51 -27.99
N PRO A 33 69.10 105.21 -28.29
CA PRO A 33 69.19 106.08 -29.48
C PRO A 33 69.05 105.32 -30.82
N PHE A 34 69.08 103.99 -30.79
CA PHE A 34 69.04 103.11 -31.96
C PHE A 34 67.65 102.49 -32.24
N ILE A 35 66.65 102.68 -31.38
CA ILE A 35 65.34 102.02 -31.52
C ILE A 35 64.24 103.06 -31.81
N LYS A 36 63.86 103.22 -33.08
CA LYS A 36 62.75 104.10 -33.54
C LYS A 36 61.47 103.32 -33.86
N VAL A 37 61.14 102.29 -33.09
CA VAL A 37 59.94 101.47 -33.34
C VAL A 37 58.76 102.04 -32.54
N SER A 38 57.74 102.57 -33.23
CA SER A 38 56.50 103.05 -32.62
C SER A 38 55.39 102.00 -32.77
N VAL A 39 55.32 101.06 -31.83
CA VAL A 39 54.31 99.98 -31.80
C VAL A 39 52.89 100.54 -31.61
N SER A 40 52.74 101.74 -31.04
CA SER A 40 51.44 102.38 -30.79
C SER A 40 50.64 102.68 -32.07
N SER A 41 51.33 102.91 -33.19
CA SER A 41 50.70 103.23 -34.49
C SER A 41 49.93 102.06 -35.12
N LEU A 42 50.21 100.82 -34.70
CA LEU A 42 49.67 99.61 -35.33
C LEU A 42 48.34 99.14 -34.70
N ILE A 43 48.06 99.53 -33.45
CA ILE A 43 46.96 98.96 -32.63
C ILE A 43 46.01 100.05 -32.11
N GLY A 44 46.29 101.34 -32.39
CA GLY A 44 45.43 102.45 -31.95
C GLY A 44 45.41 102.66 -30.43
N LEU A 45 46.37 102.06 -29.71
CA LEU A 45 46.53 102.19 -28.27
C LEU A 45 47.68 103.13 -27.94
N GLU A 46 47.55 103.86 -26.83
CA GLU A 46 48.68 104.58 -26.26
C GLU A 46 49.82 103.61 -25.92
N ARG A 47 51.06 104.04 -26.15
CA ARG A 47 52.26 103.21 -25.95
C ARG A 47 52.31 102.59 -24.56
N HIS A 48 51.98 103.35 -23.51
CA HIS A 48 51.95 102.88 -22.13
C HIS A 48 50.91 101.76 -21.92
N SER A 49 49.80 101.77 -22.65
CA SER A 49 48.81 100.69 -22.62
C SER A 49 49.34 99.41 -23.28
N VAL A 50 50.10 99.52 -24.37
CA VAL A 50 50.74 98.35 -25.01
C VAL A 50 51.76 97.72 -24.08
N GLU A 51 52.61 98.52 -23.43
CA GLU A 51 53.61 98.03 -22.47
C GLU A 51 52.97 97.28 -21.29
N ARG A 52 51.88 97.83 -20.72
CA ARG A 52 51.11 97.17 -19.64
C ARG A 52 50.59 95.80 -20.06
N ILE A 53 50.03 95.70 -21.25
CA ILE A 53 49.50 94.45 -21.79
C ILE A 53 50.64 93.43 -21.96
N LEU A 54 51.81 93.86 -22.44
CA LEU A 54 52.96 92.98 -22.62
C LEU A 54 53.48 92.42 -21.29
N PHE A 55 53.60 93.24 -20.24
CA PHE A 55 53.99 92.78 -18.90
C PHE A 55 52.93 91.88 -18.25
N LEU A 56 51.64 92.21 -18.37
CA LEU A 56 50.55 91.33 -17.90
C LEU A 56 50.54 89.99 -18.65
N ALA A 57 50.80 89.98 -19.96
CA ALA A 57 50.92 88.76 -20.75
C ALA A 57 52.11 87.91 -20.30
N LEU A 58 53.26 88.52 -19.97
CA LEU A 58 54.39 87.80 -19.40
C LEU A 58 54.03 87.12 -18.08
N ILE A 59 53.36 87.84 -17.18
CA ILE A 59 52.92 87.33 -15.88
C ILE A 59 51.95 86.16 -16.06
N ALA A 60 50.97 86.32 -16.96
CA ALA A 60 49.99 85.30 -17.30
C ALA A 60 50.66 84.03 -17.87
N LEU A 61 51.57 84.20 -18.84
CA LEU A 61 52.30 83.11 -19.46
C LEU A 61 53.24 82.42 -18.47
N GLY A 62 53.87 83.18 -17.55
CA GLY A 62 54.67 82.64 -16.46
C GLY A 62 53.84 81.80 -15.48
N GLY A 63 52.65 82.29 -15.12
CA GLY A 63 51.67 81.56 -14.30
C GLY A 63 51.16 80.30 -14.99
N PHE A 64 50.94 80.35 -16.31
CA PHE A 64 50.54 79.19 -17.10
C PHE A 64 51.69 78.18 -17.25
N ALA A 65 52.91 78.59 -17.60
CA ALA A 65 54.00 77.65 -17.82
C ALA A 65 54.50 76.99 -16.52
N PHE A 66 54.52 77.73 -15.41
CA PHE A 66 55.23 77.34 -14.19
C PHE A 66 54.38 77.40 -12.91
N GLY A 67 53.06 77.59 -13.04
CA GLY A 67 52.13 77.66 -11.92
C GLY A 67 52.31 78.91 -11.06
N LEU A 68 51.72 78.90 -9.86
CA LEU A 68 51.73 80.04 -8.93
C LEU A 68 53.13 80.63 -8.70
N ARG A 69 54.15 79.78 -8.48
CA ARG A 69 55.52 80.22 -8.19
C ARG A 69 56.12 80.99 -9.37
N GLY A 70 55.96 80.48 -10.59
CA GLY A 70 56.47 81.18 -11.77
C GLY A 70 55.71 82.47 -12.07
N GLY A 71 54.38 82.45 -11.95
CA GLY A 71 53.57 83.67 -12.09
C GLY A 71 53.99 84.78 -11.11
N LEU A 72 54.23 84.44 -9.84
CA LEU A 72 54.73 85.39 -8.83
C LEU A 72 56.16 85.86 -9.12
N ILE A 73 57.04 84.98 -9.63
CA ILE A 73 58.40 85.37 -10.04
C ILE A 73 58.35 86.39 -11.17
N TYR A 74 57.57 86.15 -12.22
CA TYR A 74 57.45 87.09 -13.34
C TYR A 74 56.68 88.37 -12.96
N LEU A 75 55.76 88.32 -12.00
CA LEU A 75 55.14 89.49 -11.38
C LEU A 75 56.17 90.35 -10.66
N GLY A 76 57.04 89.73 -9.85
CA GLY A 76 58.14 90.41 -9.17
C GLY A 76 59.17 90.99 -10.15
N LEU A 77 59.52 90.25 -11.19
CA LEU A 77 60.43 90.72 -12.25
C LEU A 77 59.84 91.90 -13.03
N ALA A 78 58.55 91.86 -13.37
CA ALA A 78 57.87 92.99 -13.99
C ALA A 78 57.84 94.22 -13.07
N PHE A 79 57.54 94.02 -11.77
CA PHE A 79 57.58 95.10 -10.77
C PHE A 79 58.97 95.74 -10.67
N ILE A 80 60.02 94.92 -10.53
CA ILE A 80 61.42 95.40 -10.45
C ILE A 80 61.81 96.13 -11.74
N ALA A 81 61.41 95.61 -12.91
CA ALA A 81 61.72 96.23 -14.19
C ALA A 81 61.01 97.59 -14.38
N MET A 82 59.85 97.81 -13.77
CA MET A 82 59.10 99.06 -13.89
C MET A 82 59.44 100.10 -12.82
N LEU A 83 60.01 99.67 -11.69
CA LEU A 83 60.32 100.53 -10.54
C LEU A 83 61.27 101.71 -10.85
N PRO A 84 62.34 101.56 -11.66
CA PRO A 84 63.24 102.67 -11.97
C PRO A 84 62.56 103.83 -12.69
N ARG A 85 61.47 103.58 -13.43
CA ARG A 85 60.71 104.61 -14.16
C ARG A 85 60.07 105.64 -13.22
N ILE A 86 59.67 105.22 -12.01
CA ILE A 86 59.04 106.06 -10.99
C ILE A 86 60.00 107.16 -10.52
N ILE A 87 61.29 106.85 -10.42
CA ILE A 87 62.33 107.74 -9.88
C ILE A 87 63.06 108.52 -10.98
N LEU A 88 63.32 107.89 -12.13
CA LEU A 88 64.26 108.40 -13.12
C LEU A 88 63.63 109.03 -14.37
N ILE A 89 62.35 108.74 -14.69
CA ILE A 89 61.82 108.96 -16.05
C ILE A 89 60.49 109.72 -16.06
N SER A 90 59.56 109.45 -15.14
CA SER A 90 58.22 110.04 -15.22
C SER A 90 58.19 111.49 -14.71
N SER A 91 57.64 112.41 -15.50
CA SER A 91 57.37 113.81 -15.09
C SER A 91 56.41 113.90 -13.89
N TYR A 92 55.59 112.85 -13.69
CA TYR A 92 54.67 112.70 -12.56
C TYR A 92 54.89 111.32 -11.93
N ALA A 93 55.59 111.28 -10.78
CA ALA A 93 55.91 110.03 -10.10
C ALA A 93 54.67 109.28 -9.58
N ALA A 94 53.59 110.01 -9.26
CA ALA A 94 52.33 109.43 -8.78
C ALA A 94 51.65 108.55 -9.84
N ASP A 95 51.64 108.97 -11.10
CA ASP A 95 51.00 108.22 -12.20
C ASP A 95 51.77 106.92 -12.49
N ALA A 96 53.11 106.98 -12.56
CA ALA A 96 53.94 105.80 -12.77
C ALA A 96 53.84 104.78 -11.61
N LEU A 97 53.72 105.27 -10.37
CA LEU A 97 53.48 104.43 -9.20
C LEU A 97 52.11 103.74 -9.29
N PHE A 98 51.07 104.51 -9.63
CA PHE A 98 49.70 103.99 -9.78
C PHE A 98 49.61 102.93 -10.89
N GLU A 99 50.24 103.17 -12.03
CA GLU A 99 50.32 102.19 -13.14
C GLU A 99 51.00 100.88 -12.71
N THR A 100 52.11 100.99 -11.98
CA THR A 100 52.85 99.82 -11.49
C THR A 100 52.02 99.03 -10.48
N ILE A 101 51.32 99.71 -9.57
CA ILE A 101 50.40 99.07 -8.60
C ILE A 101 49.27 98.34 -9.34
N ILE A 102 48.67 98.94 -10.36
CA ILE A 102 47.61 98.31 -11.15
C ILE A 102 48.09 97.00 -11.80
N ILE A 103 49.28 96.99 -12.40
CA ILE A 103 49.83 95.78 -13.03
C ILE A 103 50.11 94.70 -11.99
N VAL A 104 50.60 95.08 -10.81
CA VAL A 104 50.83 94.11 -9.73
C VAL A 104 49.51 93.51 -9.24
N VAL A 105 48.47 94.32 -9.06
CA VAL A 105 47.15 93.86 -8.61
C VAL A 105 46.48 92.99 -9.67
N ILE A 106 46.41 93.45 -10.92
CA ILE A 106 45.80 92.70 -12.02
C ILE A 106 46.60 91.42 -12.30
N GLY A 107 47.93 91.50 -12.35
CA GLY A 107 48.82 90.36 -12.55
C GLY A 107 48.71 89.32 -11.44
N GLY A 108 48.65 89.75 -10.17
CA GLY A 108 48.37 88.88 -9.03
C GLY A 108 47.02 88.18 -9.14
N GLY A 109 45.98 88.91 -9.56
CA GLY A 109 44.65 88.36 -9.84
C GLY A 109 44.65 87.31 -10.95
N ILE A 110 45.37 87.54 -12.05
CA ILE A 110 45.52 86.59 -13.16
C ILE A 110 46.23 85.31 -12.70
N VAL A 111 47.35 85.44 -11.98
CA VAL A 111 48.09 84.27 -11.46
C VAL A 111 47.23 83.47 -10.49
N TRP A 112 46.52 84.15 -9.58
CA TRP A 112 45.58 83.50 -8.67
C TRP A 112 44.45 82.79 -9.42
N TRP A 113 43.89 83.41 -10.46
CA TRP A 113 42.85 82.81 -11.30
C TRP A 113 43.34 81.56 -12.04
N ILE A 114 44.51 81.61 -12.67
CA ILE A 114 45.11 80.46 -13.37
C ILE A 114 45.35 79.30 -12.41
N GLU A 115 45.92 79.58 -11.24
CA GLU A 115 46.19 78.58 -10.21
C GLU A 115 44.89 77.98 -9.63
N SER A 116 43.90 78.81 -9.35
CA SER A 116 42.57 78.37 -8.90
C SER A 116 41.92 77.44 -9.93
N ARG A 117 42.00 77.80 -11.21
CA ARG A 117 41.47 76.99 -12.30
C ARG A 117 42.20 75.66 -12.44
N ARG A 118 43.53 75.63 -12.31
CA ARG A 118 44.31 74.37 -12.31
C ARG A 118 43.92 73.45 -11.17
N ARG A 119 43.77 73.98 -9.95
CA ARG A 119 43.33 73.20 -8.79
C ARG A 119 41.91 72.68 -8.95
N GLU A 120 41.03 73.44 -9.60
CA GLU A 120 39.67 73.00 -9.91
C GLU A 120 39.67 71.83 -10.91
N VAL A 121 40.44 71.93 -12.00
CA VAL A 121 40.56 70.86 -13.02
C VAL A 121 41.14 69.60 -12.41
N GLY A 122 42.22 69.68 -11.63
CA GLY A 122 42.81 68.51 -10.97
C GLY A 122 41.85 67.83 -9.98
N ARG A 123 41.04 68.60 -9.24
CA ARG A 123 39.97 68.04 -8.39
C ARG A 123 38.91 67.31 -9.20
N ARG A 124 38.51 67.84 -10.37
CA ARG A 124 37.55 67.20 -11.27
C ARG A 124 38.08 65.90 -11.86
N GLU A 125 39.34 65.88 -12.31
CA GLU A 125 39.98 64.66 -12.82
C GLU A 125 40.06 63.56 -11.76
N GLN A 126 40.47 63.90 -10.54
CA GLN A 126 40.48 62.95 -9.43
C GLN A 126 39.07 62.46 -9.04
N ALA A 127 38.07 63.34 -9.08
CA ALA A 127 36.68 62.96 -8.83
C ALA A 127 36.14 62.00 -9.91
N LEU A 128 36.46 62.24 -11.18
CA LEU A 128 36.08 61.36 -12.30
C LEU A 128 36.72 59.98 -12.17
N LEU A 129 38.01 59.89 -11.87
CA LEU A 129 38.69 58.59 -11.66
C LEU A 129 38.09 57.80 -10.49
N LYS A 130 37.76 58.46 -9.37
CA LYS A 130 37.06 57.81 -8.25
C LYS A 130 35.67 57.33 -8.64
N LEU A 131 34.93 58.13 -9.40
CA LEU A 131 33.58 57.77 -9.87
C LEU A 131 33.63 56.56 -10.82
N GLU A 132 34.60 56.50 -11.72
CA GLU A 132 34.80 55.35 -12.61
C GLU A 132 35.15 54.07 -11.84
N ALA A 133 36.02 54.16 -10.84
CA ALA A 133 36.36 53.02 -9.99
C ALA A 133 35.12 52.47 -9.25
N VAL A 134 34.36 53.35 -8.60
CA VAL A 134 33.11 52.99 -7.92
C VAL A 134 32.09 52.40 -8.90
N ARG A 135 31.97 52.97 -10.11
CA ARG A 135 31.06 52.45 -11.13
C ARG A 135 31.41 51.02 -11.57
N ARG A 136 32.70 50.71 -11.76
CA ARG A 136 33.15 49.35 -12.11
C ARG A 136 32.85 48.36 -10.97
N GLU A 137 33.11 48.77 -9.74
CA GLU A 137 32.82 47.94 -8.56
C GLU A 137 31.30 47.66 -8.45
N LEU A 138 30.47 48.71 -8.59
CA LEU A 138 29.02 48.56 -8.57
C LEU A 138 28.50 47.66 -9.69
N GLN A 139 29.05 47.77 -10.90
CA GLN A 139 28.70 46.87 -12.00
C GLN A 139 29.02 45.41 -11.70
N SER A 140 30.17 45.15 -11.05
CA SER A 140 30.52 43.81 -10.58
C SER A 140 29.51 43.28 -9.56
N TYR A 141 29.13 44.10 -8.56
CA TYR A 141 28.13 43.68 -7.57
C TYR A 141 26.76 43.40 -8.21
N ILE A 142 26.30 44.25 -9.12
CA ILE A 142 25.02 44.05 -9.84
C ILE A 142 25.05 42.74 -10.61
N GLN A 143 26.18 42.39 -11.24
CA GLN A 143 26.32 41.15 -11.98
C GLN A 143 26.25 39.92 -11.08
N THR A 144 26.92 39.95 -9.93
CA THR A 144 26.85 38.88 -8.92
C THR A 144 25.44 38.71 -8.37
N ILE A 145 24.74 39.82 -8.06
CA ILE A 145 23.35 39.78 -7.58
C ILE A 145 22.44 39.14 -8.63
N ARG A 146 22.55 39.54 -9.90
CA ARG A 146 21.75 38.96 -10.99
C ARG A 146 21.97 37.46 -11.16
N GLN A 147 23.22 36.99 -11.02
CA GLN A 147 23.51 35.55 -11.07
C GLN A 147 22.88 34.80 -9.90
N ASN A 148 22.95 35.37 -8.69
CA ASN A 148 22.32 34.79 -7.51
C ASN A 148 20.79 34.77 -7.62
N GLU A 149 20.17 35.84 -8.15
CA GLU A 149 18.73 35.89 -8.43
C GLU A 149 18.31 34.80 -9.43
N LYS A 150 19.06 34.61 -10.52
CA LYS A 150 18.79 33.53 -11.49
C LYS A 150 18.85 32.15 -10.81
N ARG A 151 19.87 31.92 -9.97
CA ARG A 151 20.04 30.66 -9.22
C ARG A 151 18.87 30.41 -8.27
N LEU A 152 18.49 31.42 -7.49
CA LEU A 152 17.37 31.34 -6.55
C LEU A 152 16.03 31.13 -7.27
N SER A 153 15.83 31.76 -8.43
CA SER A 153 14.62 31.60 -9.23
C SER A 153 14.43 30.17 -9.73
N VAL A 154 15.51 29.52 -10.17
CA VAL A 154 15.48 28.12 -10.64
C VAL A 154 15.18 27.17 -9.48
N LEU A 155 15.88 27.35 -8.36
CA LEU A 155 15.62 26.59 -7.13
C LEU A 155 14.18 26.75 -6.67
N HIS A 156 13.70 27.99 -6.56
CA HIS A 156 12.32 28.28 -6.16
C HIS A 156 11.31 27.64 -7.12
N SER A 157 11.56 27.67 -8.43
CA SER A 157 10.66 27.05 -9.42
C SER A 157 10.60 25.54 -9.25
N VAL A 158 11.74 24.87 -9.05
CA VAL A 158 11.80 23.41 -8.81
C VAL A 158 11.16 23.06 -7.47
N THR A 159 11.49 23.75 -6.39
CA THR A 159 10.86 23.55 -5.06
C THR A 159 9.36 23.83 -5.10
N THR A 160 8.90 24.78 -5.91
CA THR A 160 7.45 25.04 -6.09
C THR A 160 6.80 23.88 -6.82
N ALA A 161 7.39 23.37 -7.90
CA ALA A 161 6.89 22.20 -8.62
C ALA A 161 6.81 20.98 -7.69
N VAL A 162 7.87 20.71 -6.92
CA VAL A 162 7.92 19.62 -5.91
C VAL A 162 6.77 19.73 -4.89
N ASN A 163 6.41 20.94 -4.47
CA ASN A 163 5.40 21.15 -3.44
C ASN A 163 3.96 21.24 -3.97
N GLN A 164 3.77 21.65 -5.23
CA GLN A 164 2.44 21.88 -5.81
C GLN A 164 1.96 20.73 -6.70
N SER A 165 2.86 20.00 -7.36
CA SER A 165 2.49 18.89 -8.23
C SER A 165 2.15 17.65 -7.41
N THR A 166 1.07 16.97 -7.80
CA THR A 166 0.67 15.67 -7.26
C THR A 166 1.34 14.50 -7.99
N SER A 167 1.97 14.77 -9.13
CA SER A 167 2.63 13.78 -9.98
C SER A 167 4.14 13.97 -9.98
N LEU A 168 4.88 12.90 -9.61
CA LEU A 168 6.34 12.91 -9.69
C LEU A 168 6.84 13.16 -11.12
N ALA A 169 6.15 12.64 -12.14
CA ALA A 169 6.56 12.83 -13.53
C ALA A 169 6.57 14.31 -13.93
N GLU A 170 5.54 15.08 -13.54
CA GLU A 170 5.46 16.52 -13.82
C GLU A 170 6.58 17.31 -13.13
N VAL A 171 6.93 16.91 -11.90
CA VAL A 171 8.05 17.51 -11.15
C VAL A 171 9.37 17.29 -11.88
N LEU A 172 9.62 16.05 -12.35
CA LEU A 172 10.86 15.71 -13.04
C LEU A 172 10.97 16.43 -14.39
N GLU A 173 9.90 16.47 -15.19
CA GLU A 173 9.88 17.20 -16.46
C GLU A 173 10.15 18.70 -16.26
N THR A 174 9.45 19.32 -15.30
CA THR A 174 9.68 20.74 -14.97
C THR A 174 11.11 20.98 -14.50
N ALA A 175 11.69 20.06 -13.73
CA ALA A 175 13.06 20.17 -13.27
C ALA A 175 14.05 20.08 -14.43
N VAL A 176 13.85 19.12 -15.35
CA VAL A 176 14.70 18.97 -16.53
C VAL A 176 14.71 20.23 -17.39
N ASP A 177 13.53 20.80 -17.66
CA ASP A 177 13.37 22.03 -18.42
C ASP A 177 14.11 23.22 -17.78
N ARG A 178 13.81 23.50 -16.50
CA ARG A 178 14.33 24.68 -15.80
C ARG A 178 15.83 24.60 -15.53
N VAL A 179 16.33 23.42 -15.22
CA VAL A 179 17.74 23.21 -14.86
C VAL A 179 18.62 23.24 -16.10
N ARG A 180 18.15 22.68 -17.24
CA ARG A 180 18.89 22.74 -18.51
C ARG A 180 19.13 24.19 -18.94
N GLU A 181 18.11 25.05 -18.89
CA GLU A 181 18.23 26.49 -19.19
C GLU A 181 19.11 27.25 -18.19
N ALA A 182 19.08 26.86 -16.92
CA ALA A 182 19.85 27.51 -15.86
C ALA A 182 21.35 27.28 -16.01
N VAL A 183 21.74 26.03 -16.24
CA VAL A 183 23.11 25.56 -16.40
C VAL A 183 23.59 25.69 -17.85
N ASN A 184 22.72 26.12 -18.77
CA ASN A 184 23.02 26.22 -20.20
C ASN A 184 23.60 24.91 -20.78
N ALA A 185 23.13 23.76 -20.28
CA ALA A 185 23.58 22.45 -20.74
C ALA A 185 22.89 22.08 -22.06
N ASP A 186 23.57 21.30 -22.91
CA ASP A 186 22.97 20.89 -24.18
C ASP A 186 21.84 19.89 -23.93
N GLY A 187 22.04 18.98 -22.98
CA GLY A 187 21.03 18.04 -22.51
C GLY A 187 21.05 17.81 -21.00
N LEU A 188 19.92 17.34 -20.48
CA LEU A 188 19.76 16.94 -19.08
C LEU A 188 18.94 15.65 -19.01
N ILE A 189 19.35 14.72 -18.15
CA ILE A 189 18.73 13.39 -18.00
C ILE A 189 18.57 13.08 -16.52
N ILE A 190 17.40 12.58 -16.13
CA ILE A 190 17.15 12.06 -14.79
C ILE A 190 16.91 10.55 -14.86
N PHE A 191 17.71 9.81 -14.09
CA PHE A 191 17.51 8.40 -13.82
C PHE A 191 16.97 8.23 -12.39
N LEU A 192 15.95 7.40 -12.21
CA LEU A 192 15.52 6.94 -10.87
C LEU A 192 15.89 5.47 -10.69
N LEU A 193 16.26 5.10 -9.46
CA LEU A 193 16.55 3.72 -9.09
C LEU A 193 15.24 2.96 -8.82
N GLU A 194 15.02 1.86 -9.55
CA GLU A 194 13.95 0.90 -9.26
C GLU A 194 14.46 -0.19 -8.32
N GLU A 195 13.94 -0.22 -7.09
CA GLU A 195 14.42 -1.14 -6.04
C GLU A 195 14.22 -2.62 -6.38
N GLU A 196 13.15 -2.95 -7.08
CA GLU A 196 12.79 -4.33 -7.44
C GLU A 196 13.78 -4.97 -8.42
N THR A 197 14.31 -4.17 -9.35
CA THR A 197 15.22 -4.64 -10.40
C THR A 197 16.67 -4.24 -10.13
N ASN A 198 16.90 -3.31 -9.19
CA ASN A 198 18.19 -2.70 -8.88
C ASN A 198 18.83 -2.03 -10.11
N GLU A 199 18.00 -1.36 -10.92
CA GLU A 199 18.39 -0.68 -12.15
C GLU A 199 17.97 0.79 -12.11
N LEU A 200 18.80 1.66 -12.68
CA LEU A 200 18.51 3.04 -12.98
C LEU A 200 17.69 3.12 -14.27
N VAL A 201 16.54 3.79 -14.21
CA VAL A 201 15.61 3.95 -15.33
C VAL A 201 15.44 5.43 -15.65
N ILE A 202 15.52 5.80 -16.94
CA ILE A 202 15.25 7.18 -17.37
C ILE A 202 13.78 7.51 -17.07
N LYS A 203 13.54 8.59 -16.32
CA LYS A 203 12.19 9.07 -16.00
C LYS A 203 11.87 10.44 -16.59
N ALA A 204 12.88 11.24 -16.91
CA ALA A 204 12.72 12.51 -17.61
C ALA A 204 14.03 12.87 -18.33
N HIS A 205 13.93 13.50 -19.50
CA HIS A 205 15.10 13.98 -20.25
C HIS A 205 14.75 15.10 -21.22
N GLN A 206 15.72 15.95 -21.54
CA GLN A 206 15.57 17.00 -22.55
C GLN A 206 16.92 17.33 -23.19
N GLY A 207 16.91 17.67 -24.49
CA GLY A 207 18.13 18.05 -25.22
C GLY A 207 19.02 16.88 -25.66
N ILE A 208 18.51 15.65 -25.55
CA ILE A 208 19.10 14.41 -26.05
C ILE A 208 18.17 13.73 -27.05
N SER A 209 18.69 12.84 -27.90
CA SER A 209 17.88 12.15 -28.91
C SER A 209 16.99 11.06 -28.29
N ASP A 210 15.76 10.88 -28.81
CA ASP A 210 14.85 9.81 -28.36
C ASP A 210 15.43 8.40 -28.61
N ARG A 211 16.26 8.27 -29.66
CA ARG A 211 17.02 7.04 -29.93
C ARG A 211 18.00 6.73 -28.81
N PHE A 212 18.72 7.73 -28.31
CA PHE A 212 19.63 7.57 -27.18
C PHE A 212 18.87 7.26 -25.88
N ALA A 213 17.80 8.00 -25.58
CA ALA A 213 16.98 7.77 -24.40
C ALA A 213 16.40 6.35 -24.36
N SER A 214 15.87 5.84 -25.49
CA SER A 214 15.32 4.47 -25.56
C SER A 214 16.37 3.37 -25.42
N GLN A 215 17.59 3.56 -25.94
CA GLN A 215 18.67 2.58 -25.89
C GLN A 215 19.44 2.57 -24.55
N VAL A 216 19.42 3.69 -23.82
CA VAL A 216 20.04 3.83 -22.47
C VAL A 216 18.98 3.87 -21.37
N ASN A 217 17.73 3.48 -21.69
CA ASN A 217 16.59 3.56 -20.78
C ASN A 217 16.80 2.83 -19.44
N ARG A 218 17.64 1.79 -19.40
CA ARG A 218 17.97 1.00 -18.20
C ARG A 218 19.47 0.80 -18.05
N LEU A 219 20.00 1.05 -16.85
CA LEU A 219 21.40 0.86 -16.46
C LEU A 219 21.49 0.15 -15.11
N LYS A 220 22.43 -0.78 -14.94
CA LYS A 220 22.68 -1.39 -13.62
C LYS A 220 23.46 -0.44 -12.71
N ILE A 221 23.33 -0.60 -11.40
CA ILE A 221 24.26 0.04 -10.45
C ILE A 221 25.70 -0.39 -10.79
N GLY A 222 26.63 0.57 -10.78
CA GLY A 222 28.02 0.40 -11.22
C GLY A 222 28.23 0.41 -12.75
N GLU A 223 27.16 0.35 -13.56
CA GLU A 223 27.25 0.41 -15.03
C GLU A 223 27.35 1.86 -15.53
N GLY A 224 28.44 2.18 -16.24
CA GLY A 224 28.64 3.51 -16.80
C GLY A 224 28.83 4.59 -15.73
N PHE A 225 28.79 5.85 -16.15
CA PHE A 225 28.99 6.97 -15.23
C PHE A 225 27.83 7.15 -14.24
N ASN A 226 26.59 7.02 -14.71
CA ASN A 226 25.40 7.14 -13.86
C ASN A 226 25.33 6.00 -12.84
N GLY A 227 25.60 4.76 -13.24
CA GLY A 227 25.64 3.62 -12.32
C GLY A 227 26.71 3.76 -11.24
N TRP A 228 27.89 4.29 -11.59
CA TRP A 228 28.96 4.57 -10.61
C TRP A 228 28.59 5.68 -9.60
N VAL A 229 27.95 6.76 -10.06
CA VAL A 229 27.45 7.82 -9.16
C VAL A 229 26.34 7.29 -8.25
N ALA A 230 25.48 6.41 -8.75
CA ALA A 230 24.46 5.75 -7.92
C ALA A 230 25.08 4.82 -6.87
N GLU A 231 26.16 4.10 -7.21
CA GLU A 231 26.86 3.19 -6.29
C GLU A 231 27.63 3.94 -5.20
N THR A 232 28.41 4.96 -5.60
CA THR A 232 29.29 5.69 -4.68
C THR A 232 28.58 6.80 -3.93
N GLY A 233 27.51 7.35 -4.50
CA GLY A 233 26.88 8.57 -4.03
C GLY A 233 27.76 9.81 -4.19
N GLU A 234 28.85 9.77 -4.94
CA GLU A 234 29.72 10.93 -5.15
C GLU A 234 29.49 11.54 -6.54
N PRO A 235 29.46 12.88 -6.70
CA PRO A 235 29.29 13.50 -8.00
C PRO A 235 30.50 13.25 -8.90
N ALA A 236 30.25 13.11 -10.21
CA ALA A 236 31.27 12.85 -11.22
C ALA A 236 31.33 13.97 -12.26
N LEU A 237 32.53 14.52 -12.47
CA LEU A 237 32.83 15.41 -13.60
C LEU A 237 33.65 14.65 -14.65
N ILE A 238 33.06 14.47 -15.83
CA ILE A 238 33.68 13.84 -16.99
C ILE A 238 34.00 14.96 -17.99
N LYS A 239 35.30 15.22 -18.20
CA LYS A 239 35.76 16.28 -19.11
C LYS A 239 35.70 15.84 -20.57
N ASP A 240 36.07 14.59 -20.82
CA ASP A 240 35.98 13.94 -22.12
C ASP A 240 35.45 12.52 -21.93
N SER A 241 34.22 12.27 -22.36
CA SER A 241 33.63 10.93 -22.36
C SER A 241 34.13 10.07 -23.50
N SER A 242 34.59 10.63 -24.63
CA SER A 242 34.90 9.86 -25.86
C SER A 242 36.00 8.81 -25.67
N SER A 243 36.94 9.07 -24.76
CA SER A 243 38.11 8.24 -24.46
C SER A 243 38.05 7.50 -23.11
N ASP A 244 36.96 7.62 -22.34
CA ASP A 244 36.87 7.04 -20.98
C ASP A 244 36.54 5.52 -21.01
N PRO A 245 37.30 4.67 -20.29
CA PRO A 245 37.05 3.23 -20.24
C PRO A 245 35.70 2.81 -19.64
N ARG A 246 35.03 3.70 -18.89
CA ARG A 246 33.72 3.45 -18.26
C ARG A 246 32.54 3.58 -19.23
N LEU A 247 32.77 3.97 -20.47
CA LEU A 247 31.76 3.91 -21.54
C LEU A 247 31.36 2.44 -21.80
N SER A 248 30.21 2.02 -21.25
CA SER A 248 29.73 0.65 -21.38
C SER A 248 29.00 0.34 -22.69
N ARG A 249 28.49 1.36 -23.40
CA ARG A 249 27.64 1.19 -24.59
C ARG A 249 28.07 2.07 -25.76
N GLU A 250 28.15 1.46 -26.95
CA GLU A 250 28.53 2.12 -28.22
C GLU A 250 27.60 3.28 -28.60
N VAL A 251 26.33 3.18 -28.18
CA VAL A 251 25.29 4.22 -28.32
C VAL A 251 25.67 5.55 -27.67
N VAL A 252 26.46 5.52 -26.58
CA VAL A 252 26.92 6.74 -25.90
C VAL A 252 28.04 7.44 -26.67
N ARG A 253 28.79 6.71 -27.50
CA ARG A 253 29.72 7.30 -28.47
C ARG A 253 29.00 7.88 -29.68
N GLU A 254 27.97 7.21 -30.18
CA GLU A 254 27.19 7.68 -31.34
C GLU A 254 26.44 8.99 -31.06
N GLU A 255 25.98 9.21 -29.82
CA GLU A 255 25.32 10.47 -29.42
C GLU A 255 26.30 11.66 -29.39
N GLY A 256 27.62 11.42 -29.39
CA GLY A 256 28.63 12.47 -29.49
C GLY A 256 28.78 13.33 -28.24
N THR A 257 28.35 12.83 -27.08
CA THR A 257 28.54 13.54 -25.79
C THR A 257 30.03 13.64 -25.45
N VAL A 258 30.49 14.83 -25.06
CA VAL A 258 31.91 15.11 -24.78
C VAL A 258 32.14 15.38 -23.30
N SER A 259 31.37 16.28 -22.68
CA SER A 259 31.53 16.59 -21.26
C SER A 259 30.23 16.30 -20.51
N GLN A 260 30.34 15.70 -19.33
CA GLN A 260 29.19 15.36 -18.49
C GLN A 260 29.46 15.73 -17.03
N TYR A 261 28.44 16.21 -16.34
CA TYR A 261 28.46 16.35 -14.88
C TYR A 261 27.25 15.64 -14.30
N ILE A 262 27.51 14.66 -13.45
CA ILE A 262 26.49 13.76 -12.90
C ILE A 262 26.47 13.92 -11.40
N VAL A 263 25.29 14.16 -10.85
CA VAL A 263 25.07 14.28 -9.41
C VAL A 263 24.06 13.23 -8.95
N PRO A 264 24.24 12.69 -7.73
CA PRO A 264 23.27 11.76 -7.18
C PRO A 264 22.01 12.52 -6.73
N LEU A 265 20.85 11.90 -6.93
CA LEU A 265 19.61 12.31 -6.26
C LEU A 265 19.62 11.68 -4.88
N LYS A 266 19.84 12.49 -3.84
CA LYS A 266 19.98 11.99 -2.47
C LYS A 266 18.81 12.44 -1.60
N SER A 267 18.28 11.52 -0.82
CA SER A 267 17.51 11.83 0.36
C SER A 267 18.18 11.23 1.59
N LYS A 268 18.54 12.07 2.57
CA LYS A 268 19.44 11.70 3.68
C LYS A 268 20.72 11.06 3.13
N ASP A 269 21.03 9.82 3.55
CA ASP A 269 22.21 9.07 3.12
C ASP A 269 21.93 8.07 1.98
N ARG A 270 20.72 8.08 1.42
CA ARG A 270 20.29 7.15 0.37
C ARG A 270 20.26 7.81 -1.00
N VAL A 271 20.84 7.15 -2.00
CA VAL A 271 20.74 7.55 -3.40
C VAL A 271 19.49 6.92 -4.02
N VAL A 272 18.60 7.74 -4.55
CA VAL A 272 17.34 7.32 -5.20
C VAL A 272 17.38 7.46 -6.72
N GLY A 273 18.48 7.98 -7.27
CA GLY A 273 18.64 8.22 -8.70
C GLY A 273 19.86 9.08 -9.02
N THR A 274 19.97 9.52 -10.27
CA THR A 274 21.01 10.45 -10.73
C THR A 274 20.44 11.53 -11.65
N LEU A 275 21.07 12.70 -11.62
CA LEU A 275 20.83 13.81 -12.54
C LEU A 275 22.10 14.07 -13.33
N CYS A 276 22.02 13.99 -14.65
CA CYS A 276 23.14 14.11 -15.57
C CYS A 276 22.96 15.34 -16.47
N ALA A 277 23.92 16.25 -16.44
CA ALA A 277 24.05 17.34 -17.41
C ALA A 277 25.08 16.97 -18.48
N VAL A 278 24.71 17.18 -19.73
CA VAL A 278 25.45 16.74 -20.92
C VAL A 278 25.81 17.95 -21.79
N ALA A 279 27.03 17.94 -22.34
CA ALA A 279 27.50 18.86 -23.37
C ALA A 279 28.13 18.10 -24.55
N TYR A 280 27.84 18.54 -25.78
CA TYR A 280 28.40 17.99 -27.03
C TYR A 280 29.73 18.64 -27.43
N SER A 281 30.15 19.70 -26.73
CA SER A 281 31.46 20.33 -26.86
C SER A 281 32.27 20.19 -25.58
N GLU A 282 33.60 20.25 -25.69
CA GLU A 282 34.48 20.29 -24.52
C GLU A 282 34.12 21.50 -23.64
N ARG A 283 33.59 21.21 -22.44
CA ARG A 283 33.12 22.22 -21.51
C ARG A 283 33.51 21.87 -20.08
N GLN A 284 34.02 22.87 -19.38
CA GLN A 284 34.17 22.79 -17.94
C GLN A 284 32.94 23.38 -17.26
N PHE A 285 32.16 22.53 -16.57
CA PHE A 285 31.08 23.00 -15.71
C PHE A 285 31.67 23.82 -14.57
N MET A 286 31.22 25.06 -14.41
CA MET A 286 31.72 25.99 -13.40
C MET A 286 31.31 25.52 -12.00
N ARG A 287 32.02 25.97 -10.95
CA ARG A 287 31.70 25.55 -9.57
C ARG A 287 30.27 25.92 -9.17
N GLU A 288 29.78 27.05 -9.65
CA GLU A 288 28.42 27.55 -9.38
C GLU A 288 27.36 26.64 -10.01
N GLU A 289 27.62 26.14 -11.22
CA GLU A 289 26.76 25.21 -11.96
C GLU A 289 26.74 23.84 -11.27
N GLN A 290 27.91 23.34 -10.86
CA GLN A 290 28.04 22.10 -10.11
C GLN A 290 27.26 22.16 -8.78
N GLN A 291 27.37 23.28 -8.05
CA GLN A 291 26.62 23.49 -6.81
C GLN A 291 25.11 23.59 -7.03
N LEU A 292 24.66 24.22 -8.11
CA LEU A 292 23.23 24.27 -8.45
C LEU A 292 22.70 22.87 -8.73
N LEU A 293 23.40 22.08 -9.56
CA LEU A 293 23.01 20.70 -9.86
C LEU A 293 22.98 19.84 -8.59
N MET A 294 23.98 19.94 -7.71
CA MET A 294 23.99 19.22 -6.43
C MET A 294 22.77 19.57 -5.56
N LEU A 295 22.43 20.87 -5.45
CA LEU A 295 21.30 21.32 -4.63
C LEU A 295 19.97 20.82 -5.21
N ILE A 296 19.80 20.89 -6.52
CA ILE A 296 18.65 20.31 -7.22
C ILE A 296 18.60 18.79 -7.03
N GLY A 297 19.76 18.12 -7.06
CA GLY A 297 19.85 16.68 -6.83
C GLY A 297 19.30 16.27 -5.46
N THR A 298 19.63 17.04 -4.41
CA THR A 298 19.07 16.83 -3.07
C THR A 298 17.55 17.10 -3.04
N GLU A 299 17.09 18.22 -3.59
CA GLU A 299 15.66 18.57 -3.61
C GLU A 299 14.80 17.53 -4.33
N LEU A 300 15.26 17.07 -5.50
CA LEU A 300 14.60 16.02 -6.27
C LEU A 300 14.68 14.66 -5.56
N GLY A 301 15.80 14.36 -4.89
CA GLY A 301 15.94 13.14 -4.09
C GLY A 301 14.88 13.05 -2.99
N VAL A 302 14.67 14.14 -2.25
CA VAL A 302 13.62 14.23 -1.21
C VAL A 302 12.22 14.10 -1.83
N ALA A 303 11.98 14.72 -2.99
CA ALA A 303 10.69 14.64 -3.69
C ALA A 303 10.35 13.22 -4.13
N VAL A 304 11.34 12.50 -4.69
CA VAL A 304 11.20 11.09 -5.13
C VAL A 304 10.89 10.18 -3.94
N GLU A 305 11.62 10.30 -2.83
CA GLU A 305 11.37 9.49 -1.63
C GLU A 305 9.98 9.76 -1.04
N LYS A 306 9.57 11.04 -0.97
CA LYS A 306 8.23 11.42 -0.50
C LYS A 306 7.13 10.81 -1.36
N ALA A 307 7.30 10.82 -2.69
CA ALA A 307 6.33 10.21 -3.61
C ALA A 307 6.25 8.69 -3.45
N ALA A 308 7.41 8.01 -3.31
CA ALA A 308 7.46 6.57 -3.07
C ALA A 308 6.75 6.16 -1.77
N LEU A 309 7.02 6.88 -0.65
CA LEU A 309 6.35 6.65 0.62
C LEU A 309 4.84 6.91 0.57
N GLY A 310 4.42 7.92 -0.20
CA GLY A 310 3.01 8.22 -0.42
C GLY A 310 2.28 7.09 -1.13
N GLU A 311 2.89 6.52 -2.17
CA GLU A 311 2.34 5.39 -2.92
C GLU A 311 2.32 4.10 -2.09
N GLU A 312 3.40 3.80 -1.37
CA GLU A 312 3.45 2.63 -0.46
C GLU A 312 2.37 2.72 0.62
N SER A 313 2.19 3.88 1.25
CA SER A 313 1.15 4.11 2.26
C SER A 313 -0.25 3.93 1.66
N LYS A 314 -0.48 4.42 0.44
CA LYS A 314 -1.75 4.24 -0.28
C LYS A 314 -2.02 2.76 -0.58
N GLN A 315 -1.04 2.04 -1.12
CA GLN A 315 -1.16 0.61 -1.41
C GLN A 315 -1.36 -0.23 -0.15
N ALA A 316 -0.66 0.09 0.94
CA ALA A 316 -0.87 -0.55 2.24
C ALA A 316 -2.29 -0.31 2.76
N GLY A 317 -2.81 0.92 2.62
CA GLY A 317 -4.19 1.27 2.98
C GLY A 317 -5.24 0.54 2.14
N GLU A 318 -5.03 0.43 0.83
CA GLU A 318 -5.90 -0.32 -0.09
C GLU A 318 -5.89 -1.81 0.22
N ARG A 319 -4.70 -2.40 0.45
CA ARG A 319 -4.54 -3.79 0.85
C ARG A 319 -5.21 -4.09 2.19
N TYR A 320 -5.06 -3.21 3.18
CA TYR A 320 -5.75 -3.35 4.47
C TYR A 320 -7.26 -3.31 4.29
N ARG A 321 -7.78 -2.36 3.49
CA ARG A 321 -9.21 -2.27 3.19
C ARG A 321 -9.72 -3.54 2.50
N GLU A 322 -8.98 -4.08 1.54
CA GLU A 322 -9.36 -5.32 0.86
C GLU A 322 -9.41 -6.51 1.82
N LEU A 323 -8.40 -6.68 2.69
CA LEU A 323 -8.37 -7.74 3.69
C LEU A 323 -9.51 -7.61 4.71
N PHE A 324 -9.79 -6.37 5.14
CA PHE A 324 -10.90 -6.07 6.04
C PHE A 324 -12.24 -6.42 5.41
N GLU A 325 -12.51 -5.94 4.19
CA GLU A 325 -13.78 -6.16 3.48
C GLU A 325 -14.03 -7.62 3.09
N LYS A 326 -12.98 -8.34 2.66
CA LYS A 326 -13.09 -9.74 2.21
C LYS A 326 -12.97 -10.77 3.34
N ALA A 327 -12.78 -10.35 4.59
CA ALA A 327 -12.71 -11.28 5.72
C ALA A 327 -14.04 -12.05 5.87
N HIS A 328 -13.95 -13.36 6.07
CA HIS A 328 -15.13 -14.22 6.28
C HIS A 328 -15.80 -13.98 7.63
N ASP A 329 -14.98 -13.75 8.66
CA ASP A 329 -15.49 -13.34 9.97
C ASP A 329 -15.93 -11.88 9.90
N ALA A 330 -17.01 -11.58 10.62
CA ALA A 330 -17.54 -10.24 10.71
C ALA A 330 -16.66 -9.37 11.60
N ILE A 331 -16.17 -8.27 11.05
CA ILE A 331 -15.30 -7.33 11.75
C ILE A 331 -15.95 -5.97 11.78
N TRP A 332 -16.11 -5.40 12.98
CA TRP A 332 -16.53 -4.02 13.13
C TRP A 332 -15.75 -3.33 14.25
N VAL A 333 -15.74 -2.01 14.17
CA VAL A 333 -15.06 -1.12 15.08
C VAL A 333 -16.08 -0.13 15.62
N GLN A 334 -16.08 0.11 16.92
CA GLN A 334 -16.97 1.08 17.55
C GLN A 334 -16.22 2.03 18.48
N ASP A 335 -16.74 3.25 18.61
CA ASP A 335 -16.23 4.25 19.53
C ASP A 335 -16.54 3.91 21.01
N SER A 336 -16.03 4.73 21.93
CA SER A 336 -16.28 4.59 23.37
C SER A 336 -17.76 4.72 23.77
N ARG A 337 -18.59 5.33 22.91
CA ARG A 337 -20.04 5.48 23.08
C ARG A 337 -20.81 4.25 22.54
N GLY A 338 -20.16 3.42 21.73
CA GLY A 338 -20.73 2.22 21.10
C GLY A 338 -21.34 2.46 19.72
N ASN A 339 -20.99 3.57 19.05
CA ASN A 339 -21.36 3.80 17.66
C ASN A 339 -20.39 3.10 16.73
N ILE A 340 -20.90 2.41 15.73
CA ILE A 340 -20.07 1.68 14.75
C ILE A 340 -19.36 2.71 13.85
N GLN A 341 -18.03 2.69 13.82
CA GLN A 341 -17.20 3.55 12.98
C GLN A 341 -16.74 2.86 11.70
N ALA A 342 -16.61 1.54 11.72
CA ALA A 342 -16.27 0.73 10.55
C ALA A 342 -16.90 -0.65 10.70
N ALA A 343 -17.33 -1.24 9.59
CA ALA A 343 -17.85 -2.61 9.52
C ALA A 343 -17.51 -3.17 8.14
N ASN A 344 -17.10 -4.44 8.08
CA ASN A 344 -16.84 -5.11 6.80
C ASN A 344 -18.11 -5.72 6.19
N GLN A 345 -18.00 -6.16 4.94
CA GLN A 345 -19.10 -6.82 4.23
C GLN A 345 -19.69 -8.02 4.98
N ALA A 346 -18.88 -8.83 5.67
CA ALA A 346 -19.40 -9.97 6.43
C ALA A 346 -20.40 -9.54 7.52
N VAL A 347 -20.22 -8.38 8.16
CA VAL A 347 -21.20 -7.83 9.12
C VAL A 347 -22.54 -7.55 8.43
N ALA A 348 -22.51 -6.96 7.24
CA ALA A 348 -23.72 -6.68 6.48
C ALA A 348 -24.45 -7.97 6.09
N ASP A 349 -23.70 -8.98 5.63
CA ASP A 349 -24.25 -10.25 5.16
C ASP A 349 -25.01 -11.01 6.26
N TYR A 350 -24.46 -11.09 7.48
CA TYR A 350 -25.12 -11.85 8.56
C TYR A 350 -26.16 -11.01 9.33
N THR A 351 -26.02 -9.67 9.41
CA THR A 351 -26.98 -8.83 10.14
C THR A 351 -28.18 -8.42 9.27
N GLY A 352 -28.02 -8.40 7.95
CA GLY A 352 -29.00 -7.93 6.98
C GLY A 352 -29.10 -6.39 6.87
N TYR A 353 -28.23 -5.65 7.56
CA TYR A 353 -28.10 -4.21 7.40
C TYR A 353 -27.05 -3.90 6.33
N SER A 354 -27.25 -2.83 5.57
CA SER A 354 -26.18 -2.32 4.70
C SER A 354 -25.07 -1.66 5.54
N ILE A 355 -23.85 -1.60 5.00
CA ILE A 355 -22.72 -0.94 5.67
C ILE A 355 -23.09 0.54 5.98
N GLU A 356 -23.73 1.23 5.04
CA GLU A 356 -24.17 2.63 5.19
C GLU A 356 -25.15 2.83 6.36
N GLU A 357 -26.05 1.87 6.60
CA GLU A 357 -26.98 1.90 7.74
C GLU A 357 -26.27 1.59 9.07
N LEU A 358 -25.20 0.79 9.04
CA LEU A 358 -24.45 0.41 10.23
C LEU A 358 -23.54 1.56 10.70
N LEU A 359 -22.92 2.29 9.78
CA LEU A 359 -22.00 3.37 10.10
C LEU A 359 -22.70 4.50 10.88
N GLY A 360 -22.14 4.87 12.03
CA GLY A 360 -22.67 5.88 12.95
C GLY A 360 -23.83 5.39 13.83
N THR A 361 -24.38 4.20 13.57
CA THR A 361 -25.48 3.63 14.35
C THR A 361 -24.94 2.97 15.63
N PRO A 362 -25.63 3.11 16.77
CA PRO A 362 -25.23 2.42 18.00
C PRO A 362 -25.43 0.91 17.86
N VAL A 363 -24.42 0.12 18.29
CA VAL A 363 -24.44 -1.35 18.23
C VAL A 363 -25.62 -1.97 18.98
N THR A 364 -26.26 -1.21 19.88
CA THR A 364 -27.42 -1.62 20.65
C THR A 364 -28.62 -2.00 19.78
N VAL A 365 -28.69 -1.52 18.53
CA VAL A 365 -29.71 -1.92 17.55
C VAL A 365 -29.67 -3.42 17.26
N LEU A 366 -28.47 -4.03 17.33
CA LEU A 366 -28.26 -5.45 17.09
C LEU A 366 -28.44 -6.30 18.36
N LEU A 367 -28.72 -5.70 19.51
CA LEU A 367 -28.72 -6.39 20.81
C LEU A 367 -30.11 -6.43 21.45
N ARG A 368 -30.38 -7.52 22.17
CA ARG A 368 -31.50 -7.62 23.12
C ARG A 368 -31.07 -7.11 24.51
N PRO A 369 -32.01 -6.86 25.44
CA PRO A 369 -31.68 -6.37 26.79
C PRO A 369 -30.60 -7.21 27.49
N GLU A 370 -30.65 -8.53 27.38
CA GLU A 370 -29.66 -9.44 27.99
C GLU A 370 -28.28 -9.31 27.32
N GLY A 371 -28.25 -9.13 26.00
CA GLY A 371 -27.02 -8.90 25.25
C GLY A 371 -26.40 -7.53 25.52
N LEU A 372 -27.22 -6.52 25.81
CA LEU A 372 -26.77 -5.18 26.19
C LEU A 372 -26.06 -5.20 27.55
N GLU A 373 -26.57 -5.95 28.52
CA GLU A 373 -25.93 -6.11 29.83
C GLU A 373 -24.57 -6.80 29.71
N LEU A 374 -24.50 -7.89 28.93
CA LEU A 374 -23.24 -8.58 28.65
C LEU A 374 -22.21 -7.65 27.97
N ALA A 375 -22.63 -6.91 26.95
CA ALA A 375 -21.76 -5.98 26.24
C ALA A 375 -21.22 -4.87 27.16
N ARG A 376 -22.04 -4.35 28.09
CA ARG A 376 -21.62 -3.37 29.10
C ARG A 376 -20.62 -3.96 30.09
N ASP A 377 -20.85 -5.19 30.58
CA ASP A 377 -19.93 -5.87 31.50
C ASP A 377 -18.56 -6.09 30.85
N ILE A 378 -18.54 -6.59 29.61
CA ILE A 378 -17.30 -6.85 28.87
C ILE A 378 -16.54 -5.56 28.58
N ARG A 379 -17.25 -4.50 28.15
CA ARG A 379 -16.65 -3.18 27.94
C ARG A 379 -15.99 -2.66 29.20
N ARG A 380 -16.67 -2.74 30.35
CA ARG A 380 -16.13 -2.33 31.65
C ARG A 380 -14.85 -3.10 31.97
N LYS A 381 -14.88 -4.43 31.87
CA LYS A 381 -13.72 -5.31 32.18
C LYS A 381 -12.51 -4.99 31.30
N LEU A 382 -12.72 -4.77 30.00
CA LEU A 382 -11.63 -4.41 29.09
C LEU A 382 -11.02 -3.04 29.42
N LEU A 383 -11.84 -2.07 29.84
CA LEU A 383 -11.34 -0.74 30.27
C LEU A 383 -10.59 -0.80 31.61
N THR A 384 -10.96 -1.72 32.51
CA THR A 384 -10.30 -1.89 33.82
C THR A 384 -9.09 -2.84 33.76
N GLY A 385 -8.80 -3.44 32.59
CA GLY A 385 -7.73 -4.42 32.43
C GLY A 385 -8.04 -5.78 33.07
N GLU A 386 -9.30 -6.05 33.41
CA GLU A 386 -9.75 -7.34 33.90
C GLU A 386 -9.77 -8.39 32.80
N ASN A 387 -9.44 -9.63 33.14
CA ASN A 387 -9.43 -10.72 32.18
C ASN A 387 -10.87 -11.09 31.75
N VAL A 388 -11.14 -11.08 30.45
CA VAL A 388 -12.42 -11.49 29.86
C VAL A 388 -12.23 -12.85 29.19
N LYS A 389 -13.11 -13.81 29.51
CA LYS A 389 -13.12 -15.10 28.81
C LYS A 389 -13.63 -14.89 27.38
N GLN A 390 -12.78 -15.17 26.39
CA GLN A 390 -13.06 -15.02 24.97
C GLN A 390 -12.66 -16.28 24.19
N PRO A 391 -13.28 -16.57 23.02
CA PRO A 391 -14.48 -15.92 22.50
C PRO A 391 -15.72 -16.24 23.35
N TYR A 392 -16.68 -15.33 23.41
CA TYR A 392 -17.93 -15.50 24.17
C TYR A 392 -19.14 -15.54 23.25
N GLU A 393 -20.19 -16.23 23.69
CA GLU A 393 -21.44 -16.34 22.95
C GLU A 393 -22.31 -15.10 23.16
N GLN A 394 -22.87 -14.59 22.07
CA GLN A 394 -23.82 -13.49 22.12
C GLN A 394 -24.94 -13.72 21.11
N THR A 395 -26.18 -13.38 21.50
CA THR A 395 -27.31 -13.38 20.56
C THR A 395 -27.45 -11.99 19.97
N VAL A 396 -27.52 -11.93 18.65
CA VAL A 396 -27.75 -10.70 17.88
C VAL A 396 -29.08 -10.78 17.14
N LYS A 397 -29.76 -9.63 17.06
CA LYS A 397 -30.99 -9.46 16.31
C LYS A 397 -30.66 -8.94 14.92
N ARG A 398 -31.08 -9.67 13.89
CA ARG A 398 -30.95 -9.27 12.48
C ARG A 398 -32.04 -8.26 12.10
N LYS A 399 -31.86 -7.61 10.95
CA LYS A 399 -32.81 -6.60 10.42
C LYS A 399 -34.22 -7.15 10.20
N ASP A 400 -34.33 -8.40 9.75
CA ASP A 400 -35.59 -9.13 9.54
C ASP A 400 -36.27 -9.58 10.85
N GLY A 401 -35.64 -9.33 12.00
CA GLY A 401 -36.12 -9.72 13.32
C GLY A 401 -35.72 -11.14 13.75
N SER A 402 -35.09 -11.92 12.87
CA SER A 402 -34.54 -13.23 13.24
C SER A 402 -33.34 -13.08 14.17
N LEU A 403 -33.00 -14.17 14.86
CA LEU A 403 -31.92 -14.20 15.84
C LEU A 403 -30.76 -15.03 15.30
N ALA A 404 -29.56 -14.48 15.42
CA ALA A 404 -28.31 -15.21 15.20
C ALA A 404 -27.55 -15.37 16.51
N THR A 405 -26.86 -16.49 16.66
CA THR A 405 -25.90 -16.72 17.73
C THR A 405 -24.50 -16.54 17.15
N ILE A 406 -23.76 -15.60 17.70
CA ILE A 406 -22.39 -15.30 17.29
C ILE A 406 -21.39 -15.69 18.38
N MET A 407 -20.22 -16.15 17.97
CA MET A 407 -19.02 -16.19 18.81
C MET A 407 -18.26 -14.90 18.61
N LEU A 408 -18.06 -14.13 19.68
CA LEU A 408 -17.53 -12.77 19.63
C LEU A 408 -16.23 -12.66 20.43
N THR A 409 -15.24 -12.02 19.81
CA THR A 409 -14.01 -11.53 20.43
C THR A 409 -14.03 -10.00 20.40
N THR A 410 -13.74 -9.36 21.52
CA THR A 410 -13.65 -7.89 21.65
C THR A 410 -12.29 -7.49 22.17
N SER A 411 -11.60 -6.64 21.41
CA SER A 411 -10.30 -6.08 21.72
C SER A 411 -10.38 -4.56 21.87
N LEU A 412 -9.64 -4.01 22.82
CA LEU A 412 -9.44 -2.57 22.96
C LEU A 412 -8.28 -2.14 22.07
N ILE A 413 -8.51 -1.17 21.18
CA ILE A 413 -7.52 -0.56 20.32
C ILE A 413 -7.43 0.92 20.67
N GLY A 414 -6.22 1.43 20.84
CA GLY A 414 -5.99 2.85 21.07
C GLY A 414 -4.50 3.17 21.15
N GLU A 415 -4.13 4.34 20.64
CA GLU A 415 -2.84 4.97 20.89
C GLU A 415 -2.89 5.75 22.22
N GLU A 416 -1.76 5.92 22.89
CA GLU A 416 -1.64 6.74 24.10
C GLU A 416 -2.19 8.15 23.83
N GLY A 417 -3.25 8.54 24.55
CA GLY A 417 -3.89 9.86 24.44
C GLY A 417 -5.11 9.95 23.52
N SER A 418 -5.45 8.90 22.77
CA SER A 418 -6.69 8.83 21.98
C SER A 418 -7.84 8.17 22.75
N PRO A 419 -9.12 8.53 22.49
CA PRO A 419 -10.25 7.85 23.11
C PRO A 419 -10.25 6.35 22.74
N PRO A 420 -10.56 5.46 23.70
CA PRO A 420 -10.53 4.02 23.46
C PRO A 420 -11.53 3.59 22.39
N VAL A 421 -11.09 2.73 21.47
CA VAL A 421 -11.88 2.15 20.40
C VAL A 421 -11.98 0.64 20.62
N PHE A 422 -13.13 0.04 20.33
CA PHE A 422 -13.34 -1.39 20.47
C PHE A 422 -13.44 -2.04 19.09
N GLN A 423 -12.55 -3.00 18.81
CA GLN A 423 -12.66 -3.87 17.66
C GLN A 423 -13.33 -5.17 18.07
N HIS A 424 -14.21 -5.63 17.20
CA HIS A 424 -14.99 -6.83 17.38
C HIS A 424 -14.76 -7.75 16.19
N ILE A 425 -14.52 -9.03 16.46
CA ILE A 425 -14.46 -10.08 15.46
C ILE A 425 -15.51 -11.12 15.87
N SER A 426 -16.46 -11.39 14.99
CA SER A 426 -17.52 -12.35 15.25
C SER A 426 -17.69 -13.38 14.14
N ARG A 427 -18.13 -14.57 14.55
CA ARG A 427 -18.53 -15.66 13.65
C ARG A 427 -19.95 -16.08 13.97
N ASP A 428 -20.81 -16.13 12.95
CA ASP A 428 -22.15 -16.71 13.07
C ASP A 428 -22.02 -18.23 13.24
N VAL A 429 -22.51 -18.74 14.37
CA VAL A 429 -22.50 -20.17 14.72
C VAL A 429 -23.92 -20.74 14.87
N THR A 430 -24.92 -20.03 14.34
CA THR A 430 -26.34 -20.38 14.51
C THR A 430 -26.63 -21.77 13.94
N ARG A 431 -26.10 -22.07 12.74
CA ARG A 431 -26.34 -23.35 12.05
C ARG A 431 -25.66 -24.51 12.77
N GLU A 432 -24.42 -24.30 13.20
CA GLU A 432 -23.59 -25.27 13.90
C GLU A 432 -24.24 -25.65 15.23
N LYS A 433 -24.73 -24.65 16.00
CA LYS A 433 -25.45 -24.87 17.25
C LYS A 433 -26.77 -25.60 17.04
N LEU A 434 -27.51 -25.27 15.99
CA LEU A 434 -28.76 -25.95 15.68
C LEU A 434 -28.52 -27.42 15.33
N LEU A 435 -27.52 -27.71 14.49
CA LEU A 435 -27.12 -29.08 14.14
C LEU A 435 -26.68 -29.86 15.37
N GLN A 436 -25.85 -29.26 16.23
CA GLN A 436 -25.40 -29.88 17.48
C GLN A 436 -26.58 -30.20 18.41
N LYS A 437 -27.55 -29.30 18.53
CA LYS A 437 -28.76 -29.51 19.33
C LYS A 437 -29.63 -30.62 18.76
N ASN A 438 -29.81 -30.66 17.44
CA ASN A 438 -30.59 -31.71 16.77
C ASN A 438 -29.95 -33.09 16.97
N LEU A 439 -28.63 -33.20 16.82
CA LEU A 439 -27.89 -34.43 17.08
C LEU A 439 -28.09 -34.93 18.53
N HIS A 440 -28.03 -34.03 19.51
CA HIS A 440 -28.26 -34.38 20.91
C HIS A 440 -29.69 -34.88 21.16
N LEU A 441 -30.69 -34.27 20.51
CA LEU A 441 -32.08 -34.70 20.58
C LEU A 441 -32.28 -36.09 19.97
N TYR A 442 -31.72 -36.36 18.79
CA TYR A 442 -31.78 -37.67 18.15
C TYR A 442 -31.12 -38.75 19.02
N ALA A 443 -29.92 -38.49 19.54
CA ALA A 443 -29.23 -39.41 20.44
C ALA A 443 -30.09 -39.76 21.67
N ARG A 444 -30.75 -38.76 22.26
CA ARG A 444 -31.64 -38.96 23.41
C ARG A 444 -32.89 -39.79 23.05
N GLN A 445 -33.49 -39.56 21.88
CA GLN A 445 -34.64 -40.33 21.41
C GLN A 445 -34.28 -41.80 21.17
N ILE A 446 -33.16 -42.05 20.51
CA ILE A 446 -32.66 -43.41 20.24
C ILE A 446 -32.40 -44.16 21.55
N THR A 447 -31.69 -43.55 22.50
CA THR A 447 -31.42 -44.18 23.81
C THR A 447 -32.72 -44.52 24.55
N ARG A 448 -33.70 -43.61 24.53
CA ARG A 448 -34.99 -43.84 25.19
C ARG A 448 -35.77 -44.98 24.55
N ALA A 449 -35.83 -45.03 23.22
CA ALA A 449 -36.48 -46.13 22.50
C ALA A 449 -35.82 -47.48 22.83
N HIS A 450 -34.48 -47.52 22.89
CA HIS A 450 -33.73 -48.71 23.29
C HIS A 450 -34.02 -49.16 24.73
N GLU A 451 -34.11 -48.23 25.69
CA GLU A 451 -34.46 -48.54 27.07
C GLU A 451 -35.91 -49.04 27.23
N GLU A 452 -36.85 -48.42 26.53
CA GLU A 452 -38.26 -48.82 26.53
C GLU A 452 -38.42 -50.23 25.97
N GLU A 453 -37.71 -50.55 24.88
CA GLU A 453 -37.71 -51.88 24.28
C GLU A 453 -37.09 -52.92 25.21
N ARG A 454 -35.94 -52.62 25.83
CA ARG A 454 -35.35 -53.51 26.86
C ARG A 454 -36.30 -53.76 28.04
N LYS A 455 -37.03 -52.73 28.50
CA LYS A 455 -38.02 -52.86 29.58
C LYS A 455 -39.26 -53.64 29.14
N ARG A 456 -39.67 -53.56 27.88
CA ARG A 456 -40.75 -54.36 27.31
C ARG A 456 -40.35 -55.84 27.27
N ILE A 457 -39.18 -56.13 26.69
CA ILE A 457 -38.59 -57.48 26.61
C ILE A 457 -38.44 -58.07 28.01
N ALA A 458 -37.90 -57.32 28.98
CA ALA A 458 -37.73 -57.78 30.35
C ALA A 458 -39.08 -58.11 31.02
N ARG A 459 -40.13 -57.31 30.79
CA ARG A 459 -41.47 -57.57 31.33
C ARG A 459 -42.12 -58.79 30.69
N GLU A 460 -42.10 -58.89 29.36
CA GLU A 460 -42.66 -60.03 28.64
C GLU A 460 -41.91 -61.34 28.99
N LEU A 461 -40.58 -61.30 29.14
CA LEU A 461 -39.81 -62.44 29.65
C LEU A 461 -40.15 -62.77 31.10
N HIS A 462 -40.23 -61.78 31.99
CA HIS A 462 -40.46 -61.98 33.41
C HIS A 462 -41.86 -62.53 33.70
N ASP A 463 -42.91 -61.91 33.15
CA ASP A 463 -44.29 -62.23 33.50
C ASP A 463 -44.69 -63.62 32.99
N ASP A 464 -44.37 -63.91 31.72
CA ASP A 464 -44.69 -65.22 31.13
C ASP A 464 -43.79 -66.33 31.67
N SER A 465 -42.51 -66.07 31.97
CA SER A 465 -41.59 -67.09 32.49
C SER A 465 -41.84 -67.41 33.96
N ILE A 466 -42.16 -66.42 34.81
CA ILE A 466 -42.46 -66.67 36.22
C ILE A 466 -43.77 -67.43 36.38
N GLN A 467 -44.80 -67.09 35.60
CA GLN A 467 -46.06 -67.81 35.65
C GLN A 467 -45.88 -69.28 35.23
N ALA A 468 -45.11 -69.51 34.17
CA ALA A 468 -44.70 -70.82 33.72
C ALA A 468 -43.92 -71.62 34.78
N LEU A 469 -42.86 -71.04 35.36
CA LEU A 469 -42.03 -71.70 36.36
C LEU A 469 -42.79 -71.96 37.67
N SER A 470 -43.74 -71.09 38.02
CA SER A 470 -44.60 -71.27 39.21
C SER A 470 -45.55 -72.46 39.07
N VAL A 471 -46.13 -72.67 37.88
CA VAL A 471 -46.97 -73.85 37.60
C VAL A 471 -46.10 -75.12 37.62
N LEU A 472 -44.93 -75.06 37.01
CA LEU A 472 -43.97 -76.17 37.00
C LEU A 472 -43.55 -76.57 38.43
N SER A 473 -43.19 -75.59 39.27
CA SER A 473 -42.79 -75.83 40.66
C SER A 473 -43.89 -76.53 41.45
N ARG A 474 -45.15 -76.12 41.29
CA ARG A 474 -46.29 -76.79 41.96
C ARG A 474 -46.45 -78.24 41.52
N HIS A 475 -46.33 -78.52 40.22
CA HIS A 475 -46.42 -79.90 39.74
C HIS A 475 -45.26 -80.78 40.25
N VAL A 476 -44.08 -80.19 40.48
CA VAL A 476 -42.94 -80.88 41.13
C VAL A 476 -43.20 -81.10 42.62
N ASP A 477 -43.74 -80.13 43.35
CA ASP A 477 -44.10 -80.27 44.77
C ASP A 477 -45.19 -81.35 44.97
N ASP A 478 -46.17 -81.42 44.07
CA ASP A 478 -47.23 -82.45 44.05
C ASP A 478 -46.69 -83.86 43.77
N LEU A 479 -45.57 -83.97 43.04
CA LEU A 479 -44.88 -85.23 42.81
C LEU A 479 -44.13 -85.68 44.08
N ILE A 480 -43.42 -84.75 44.75
CA ILE A 480 -42.64 -85.01 45.97
C ILE A 480 -43.53 -85.45 47.13
N THR A 481 -44.74 -84.89 47.25
CA THR A 481 -45.67 -85.16 48.35
C THR A 481 -46.55 -86.40 48.15
N SER A 482 -46.59 -86.98 46.94
CA SER A 482 -47.47 -88.12 46.63
C SER A 482 -46.88 -89.49 47.03
N LYS A 483 -47.68 -90.37 47.66
CA LYS A 483 -47.26 -91.73 48.04
C LYS A 483 -47.16 -92.67 46.83
N ARG A 484 -46.12 -93.52 46.86
CA ARG A 484 -45.64 -94.46 45.84
C ARG A 484 -46.75 -95.26 45.15
N ASP A 485 -47.13 -94.82 43.95
CA ASP A 485 -47.80 -95.65 42.94
C ASP A 485 -47.14 -95.39 41.58
N GLY A 486 -46.38 -96.37 41.09
CA GLY A 486 -45.38 -96.18 40.01
C GLY A 486 -45.96 -95.75 38.66
N VAL A 487 -47.21 -96.13 38.36
CA VAL A 487 -47.88 -95.79 37.09
C VAL A 487 -48.34 -94.33 37.08
N ARG A 488 -48.94 -93.87 38.18
CA ARG A 488 -49.43 -92.48 38.33
C ARG A 488 -48.29 -91.45 38.41
N MET A 489 -47.13 -91.88 38.93
CA MET A 489 -45.91 -91.09 38.95
C MET A 489 -45.35 -90.84 37.54
N LYS A 490 -45.38 -91.85 36.65
CA LYS A 490 -44.89 -91.73 35.27
C LYS A 490 -45.73 -90.75 34.44
N GLU A 491 -47.06 -90.77 34.60
CA GLU A 491 -47.96 -89.81 33.94
C GLU A 491 -47.73 -88.38 34.43
N ARG A 492 -47.63 -88.16 35.75
CA ARG A 492 -47.35 -86.84 36.33
C ARG A 492 -45.98 -86.29 35.90
N LEU A 493 -44.94 -87.11 35.88
CA LEU A 493 -43.62 -86.73 35.33
C LEU A 493 -43.68 -86.40 33.84
N GLY A 494 -44.51 -87.11 33.06
CA GLY A 494 -44.78 -86.77 31.66
C GLY A 494 -45.45 -85.40 31.49
N GLN A 495 -46.32 -85.02 32.42
CA GLN A 495 -47.01 -83.73 32.41
C GLN A 495 -46.07 -82.56 32.76
N VAL A 496 -45.22 -82.73 33.78
CA VAL A 496 -44.13 -81.79 34.10
C VAL A 496 -43.20 -81.62 32.90
N ARG A 497 -42.78 -82.71 32.25
CA ARG A 497 -41.93 -82.65 31.05
C ARG A 497 -42.59 -81.84 29.92
N LYS A 498 -43.88 -82.06 29.65
CA LYS A 498 -44.62 -81.28 28.64
C LYS A 498 -44.66 -79.79 28.96
N GLU A 499 -44.80 -79.41 30.24
CA GLU A 499 -44.74 -78.01 30.64
C GLU A 499 -43.35 -77.40 30.45
N VAL A 500 -42.29 -78.10 30.85
CA VAL A 500 -40.90 -77.67 30.57
C VAL A 500 -40.71 -77.44 29.07
N ASP A 501 -41.13 -78.39 28.24
CA ASP A 501 -41.01 -78.28 26.77
C ASP A 501 -41.80 -77.07 26.23
N GLY A 502 -42.96 -76.76 26.81
CA GLY A 502 -43.74 -75.56 26.51
C GLY A 502 -43.05 -74.25 26.92
N ILE A 503 -42.41 -74.23 28.08
CA ILE A 503 -41.63 -73.08 28.58
C ILE A 503 -40.41 -72.84 27.69
N LEU A 504 -39.65 -73.89 27.40
CA LEU A 504 -38.50 -73.83 26.49
C LEU A 504 -38.91 -73.36 25.09
N SER A 505 -40.07 -73.79 24.60
CA SER A 505 -40.61 -73.33 23.31
C SER A 505 -41.02 -71.86 23.32
N ARG A 506 -41.52 -71.33 24.45
CA ARG A 506 -41.84 -69.90 24.61
C ARG A 506 -40.57 -69.05 24.73
N ILE A 507 -39.60 -69.47 25.55
CA ILE A 507 -38.30 -68.79 25.65
C ILE A 507 -37.60 -68.77 24.29
N ARG A 508 -37.55 -69.90 23.57
CA ARG A 508 -37.02 -69.95 22.20
C ARG A 508 -37.73 -68.98 21.25
N ARG A 509 -39.04 -68.78 21.40
CA ARG A 509 -39.81 -67.82 20.61
C ARG A 509 -39.40 -66.38 20.91
N TYR A 510 -39.27 -66.01 22.19
CA TYR A 510 -38.77 -64.68 22.57
C TYR A 510 -37.33 -64.42 22.10
N THR A 511 -36.47 -65.44 22.14
CA THR A 511 -35.11 -65.34 21.59
C THR A 511 -35.14 -65.19 20.07
N GLN A 512 -36.00 -65.93 19.36
CA GLN A 512 -36.21 -65.78 17.92
C GLN A 512 -36.73 -64.38 17.53
N ASP A 513 -37.56 -63.76 18.37
CA ASP A 513 -38.07 -62.41 18.17
C ASP A 513 -37.00 -61.33 18.38
N LEU A 514 -35.88 -61.64 19.03
CA LEU A 514 -34.72 -60.75 19.20
C LEU A 514 -33.67 -60.97 18.10
N ARG A 515 -33.24 -62.23 17.90
CA ARG A 515 -32.37 -62.65 16.78
C ARG A 515 -32.52 -64.16 16.52
N PRO A 516 -32.80 -64.62 15.29
CA PRO A 516 -32.98 -66.04 15.01
C PRO A 516 -31.67 -66.83 15.19
N PRO A 517 -31.64 -67.91 16.00
CA PRO A 517 -30.42 -68.69 16.18
C PRO A 517 -29.98 -69.42 14.90
N THR A 518 -30.89 -69.77 13.99
CA THR A 518 -30.52 -70.32 12.68
C THR A 518 -29.77 -69.33 11.81
N LEU A 519 -30.02 -68.02 11.97
CA LEU A 519 -29.22 -66.98 11.32
C LEU A 519 -27.80 -66.93 11.93
N ASP A 520 -27.68 -66.99 13.26
CA ASP A 520 -26.38 -66.92 13.96
C ASP A 520 -25.47 -68.14 13.69
N TYR A 521 -26.04 -69.35 13.53
CA TYR A 521 -25.26 -70.60 13.40
C TYR A 521 -25.15 -71.13 11.97
N LEU A 522 -26.11 -70.83 11.08
CA LEU A 522 -26.21 -71.42 9.75
C LEU A 522 -26.24 -70.38 8.62
N GLY A 523 -26.37 -69.08 8.94
CA GLY A 523 -26.40 -68.00 7.96
C GLY A 523 -27.76 -67.75 7.31
N LEU A 524 -27.80 -66.80 6.38
CA LEU A 524 -29.03 -66.26 5.80
C LEU A 524 -29.87 -67.32 5.04
N LEU A 525 -29.28 -68.10 4.13
CA LEU A 525 -30.06 -69.01 3.29
C LEU A 525 -30.77 -70.12 4.09
N PRO A 526 -30.13 -70.81 5.05
CA PRO A 526 -30.82 -71.79 5.88
C PRO A 526 -31.94 -71.17 6.74
N ALA A 527 -31.72 -69.96 7.28
CA ALA A 527 -32.73 -69.25 8.06
C ALA A 527 -33.95 -68.87 7.21
N LEU A 528 -33.75 -68.44 5.95
CA LEU A 528 -34.83 -68.15 5.02
C LEU A 528 -35.58 -69.41 4.57
N ARG A 529 -34.88 -70.53 4.34
CA ARG A 529 -35.53 -71.83 4.07
C ARG A 529 -36.44 -72.24 5.22
N GLU A 530 -35.97 -72.08 6.47
CA GLU A 530 -36.78 -72.38 7.66
C GLU A 530 -38.04 -71.51 7.71
N LEU A 531 -37.94 -70.20 7.44
CA LEU A 531 -39.09 -69.30 7.37
C LEU A 531 -40.11 -69.75 6.32
N VAL A 532 -39.65 -70.08 5.11
CA VAL A 532 -40.50 -70.49 3.99
C VAL A 532 -41.21 -71.82 4.28
N SER A 533 -40.50 -72.81 4.83
CA SER A 533 -41.09 -74.09 5.24
C SER A 533 -42.08 -73.94 6.39
N LYS A 534 -41.80 -73.04 7.35
CA LYS A 534 -42.70 -72.76 8.47
C LYS A 534 -44.01 -72.14 8.00
N LEU A 535 -43.97 -71.26 6.99
CA LEU A 535 -45.16 -70.68 6.40
C LEU A 535 -46.07 -71.76 5.82
N GLU A 536 -45.53 -72.70 5.04
CA GLU A 536 -46.31 -73.80 4.44
C GLU A 536 -46.99 -74.66 5.51
N LEU A 537 -46.25 -74.99 6.57
CA LEU A 537 -46.73 -75.85 7.66
C LEU A 537 -47.81 -75.18 8.53
N GLN A 538 -47.77 -73.84 8.67
CA GLN A 538 -48.71 -73.08 9.50
C GLN A 538 -49.94 -72.57 8.76
N SER A 539 -49.81 -72.27 7.46
CA SER A 539 -50.85 -71.59 6.69
C SER A 539 -51.50 -72.47 5.62
N GLY A 540 -50.85 -73.57 5.20
CA GLY A 540 -51.27 -74.40 4.07
C GLY A 540 -51.03 -73.77 2.69
N ILE A 541 -50.35 -72.62 2.62
CA ILE A 541 -49.94 -71.97 1.37
C ILE A 541 -48.74 -72.73 0.78
N SER A 542 -48.83 -73.15 -0.49
CA SER A 542 -47.72 -73.82 -1.16
C SER A 542 -46.55 -72.85 -1.32
N SER A 543 -45.42 -73.13 -0.68
CA SER A 543 -44.27 -72.23 -0.69
C SER A 543 -43.06 -72.90 -1.35
N ALA A 544 -42.36 -72.16 -2.20
CA ALA A 544 -41.14 -72.64 -2.85
C ALA A 544 -40.03 -71.61 -2.73
N MET A 545 -38.80 -72.09 -2.50
CA MET A 545 -37.61 -71.26 -2.46
C MET A 545 -36.60 -71.72 -3.52
N SER A 546 -36.12 -70.79 -4.33
CA SER A 546 -35.07 -71.04 -5.33
C SER A 546 -33.89 -70.08 -5.12
N VAL A 547 -32.68 -70.58 -5.34
CA VAL A 547 -31.43 -69.82 -5.20
C VAL A 547 -30.64 -69.96 -6.49
N THR A 548 -30.15 -68.85 -7.02
CA THR A 548 -29.35 -68.80 -8.25
C THR A 548 -28.11 -67.92 -8.04
N GLY A 549 -27.01 -68.27 -8.68
CA GLY A 549 -25.71 -67.59 -8.52
C GLY A 549 -24.82 -68.19 -7.42
N ASP A 550 -23.60 -67.65 -7.31
CA ASP A 550 -22.62 -68.08 -6.30
C ASP A 550 -22.92 -67.43 -4.95
N GLU A 551 -23.21 -68.26 -3.94
CA GLU A 551 -23.52 -67.82 -2.59
C GLU A 551 -22.35 -67.03 -1.96
N HIS A 552 -22.68 -65.91 -1.33
CA HIS A 552 -21.75 -65.15 -0.49
C HIS A 552 -22.42 -64.66 0.79
N HIS A 553 -21.61 -64.36 1.80
CA HIS A 553 -22.06 -63.87 3.11
C HIS A 553 -22.12 -62.34 3.15
N PHE A 554 -23.07 -61.81 3.92
CA PHE A 554 -23.14 -60.40 4.28
C PHE A 554 -22.62 -60.18 5.70
N ALA A 555 -22.48 -58.91 6.11
CA ALA A 555 -22.21 -58.61 7.52
C ALA A 555 -23.36 -59.14 8.41
N PRO A 556 -23.10 -59.56 9.66
CA PRO A 556 -24.12 -60.13 10.54
C PRO A 556 -25.33 -59.20 10.80
N GLU A 557 -25.14 -57.89 10.72
CA GLU A 557 -26.20 -56.87 10.81
C GLU A 557 -27.05 -56.83 9.53
N ASP A 558 -26.42 -56.92 8.37
CA ASP A 558 -27.08 -56.89 7.06
C ASP A 558 -27.90 -58.18 6.83
N GLU A 559 -27.35 -59.35 7.18
CA GLU A 559 -28.08 -60.63 7.12
C GLU A 559 -29.35 -60.58 7.99
N LEU A 560 -29.28 -59.95 9.17
CA LEU A 560 -30.44 -59.76 10.05
C LEU A 560 -31.47 -58.82 9.43
N MET A 561 -31.06 -57.71 8.82
CA MET A 561 -31.98 -56.79 8.16
C MET A 561 -32.69 -57.44 6.96
N ILE A 562 -31.95 -58.18 6.12
CA ILE A 562 -32.52 -58.94 4.99
C ILE A 562 -33.50 -59.99 5.50
N TYR A 563 -33.12 -60.77 6.53
CA TYR A 563 -34.00 -61.76 7.15
C TYR A 563 -35.32 -61.14 7.63
N ARG A 564 -35.26 -59.98 8.30
CA ARG A 564 -36.46 -59.30 8.82
C ARG A 564 -37.36 -58.75 7.71
N LEU A 565 -36.78 -58.29 6.60
CA LEU A 565 -37.51 -57.85 5.40
C LEU A 565 -38.29 -59.01 4.76
N VAL A 566 -37.64 -60.16 4.60
CA VAL A 566 -38.30 -61.38 4.08
C VAL A 566 -39.36 -61.89 5.07
N GLN A 567 -39.06 -61.88 6.36
CA GLN A 567 -40.02 -62.27 7.41
C GLN A 567 -41.30 -61.42 7.35
N GLU A 568 -41.16 -60.10 7.28
CA GLU A 568 -42.30 -59.18 7.18
C GLU A 568 -43.08 -59.41 5.88
N SER A 569 -42.38 -59.61 4.76
CA SER A 569 -43.01 -59.92 3.47
C SER A 569 -43.83 -61.22 3.51
N LEU A 570 -43.28 -62.30 4.07
CA LEU A 570 -43.99 -63.58 4.21
C LEU A 570 -45.16 -63.49 5.21
N ASN A 571 -45.02 -62.69 6.27
CA ASN A 571 -46.11 -62.42 7.22
C ASN A 571 -47.25 -61.63 6.55
N ASN A 572 -46.93 -60.69 5.65
CA ASN A 572 -47.92 -59.99 4.83
C ASN A 572 -48.64 -60.96 3.88
N VAL A 573 -47.92 -61.89 3.25
CA VAL A 573 -48.53 -62.97 2.45
C VAL A 573 -49.51 -63.76 3.32
N TRP A 574 -49.07 -64.24 4.49
CA TRP A 574 -49.91 -65.03 5.37
C TRP A 574 -51.18 -64.31 5.85
N ARG A 575 -51.06 -63.05 6.29
CA ARG A 575 -52.16 -62.32 6.94
C ARG A 575 -53.07 -61.56 6.00
N HIS A 576 -52.56 -61.15 4.84
CA HIS A 576 -53.23 -60.15 4.00
C HIS A 576 -53.48 -60.59 2.55
N SER A 577 -52.74 -61.59 2.02
CA SER A 577 -52.81 -61.90 0.58
C SER A 577 -53.95 -62.85 0.17
N GLN A 578 -54.42 -63.73 1.05
CA GLN A 578 -55.25 -64.89 0.67
C GLN A 578 -54.65 -65.75 -0.48
N ALA A 579 -53.33 -65.70 -0.65
CA ALA A 579 -52.61 -66.44 -1.68
C ALA A 579 -52.70 -67.95 -1.46
N LYS A 580 -52.64 -68.70 -2.57
CA LYS A 580 -52.50 -70.16 -2.56
C LYS A 580 -51.04 -70.59 -2.75
N LYS A 581 -50.23 -69.72 -3.36
CA LYS A 581 -48.83 -69.98 -3.66
C LYS A 581 -47.95 -68.75 -3.40
N VAL A 582 -46.77 -68.99 -2.86
CA VAL A 582 -45.71 -67.99 -2.75
C VAL A 582 -44.36 -68.56 -3.20
N ASN A 583 -43.63 -67.78 -4.00
CA ASN A 583 -42.28 -68.12 -4.44
C ASN A 583 -41.28 -67.11 -3.88
N VAL A 584 -40.21 -67.59 -3.26
CA VAL A 584 -39.06 -66.79 -2.82
C VAL A 584 -37.88 -67.13 -3.71
N THR A 585 -37.32 -66.13 -4.40
CA THR A 585 -36.17 -66.30 -5.30
C THR A 585 -35.03 -65.42 -4.82
N ILE A 586 -33.85 -66.02 -4.65
CA ILE A 586 -32.64 -65.30 -4.29
C ILE A 586 -31.65 -65.44 -5.44
N THR A 587 -31.16 -64.31 -5.94
CA THR A 587 -30.21 -64.23 -7.05
C THR A 587 -28.96 -63.52 -6.57
N PHE A 588 -27.85 -64.25 -6.45
CA PHE A 588 -26.54 -63.70 -6.17
C PHE A 588 -25.87 -63.28 -7.49
N GLY A 589 -25.85 -61.98 -7.78
CA GLY A 589 -25.11 -61.41 -8.90
C GLY A 589 -23.70 -60.96 -8.49
N GLU A 590 -22.92 -60.51 -9.49
CA GLU A 590 -21.57 -59.96 -9.24
C GLU A 590 -21.62 -58.63 -8.48
N ASP A 591 -22.56 -57.74 -8.86
CA ASP A 591 -22.68 -56.40 -8.27
C ASP A 591 -23.82 -56.27 -7.25
N LYS A 592 -24.87 -57.07 -7.40
CA LYS A 592 -26.08 -56.99 -6.56
C LYS A 592 -26.69 -58.35 -6.28
N THR A 593 -27.19 -58.50 -5.06
CA THR A 593 -28.00 -59.64 -4.65
C THR A 593 -29.46 -59.20 -4.63
N SER A 594 -30.31 -59.95 -5.32
CA SER A 594 -31.75 -59.69 -5.38
C SER A 594 -32.51 -60.75 -4.61
N VAL A 595 -33.43 -60.31 -3.75
CA VAL A 595 -34.38 -61.18 -3.03
C VAL A 595 -35.78 -60.81 -3.49
N GLU A 596 -36.42 -61.72 -4.21
CA GLU A 596 -37.76 -61.57 -4.75
C GLU A 596 -38.76 -62.48 -4.04
N ILE A 597 -39.86 -61.91 -3.54
CA ILE A 597 -41.00 -62.63 -2.98
C ILE A 597 -42.22 -62.34 -3.87
N ARG A 598 -42.86 -63.39 -4.40
CA ARG A 598 -44.03 -63.26 -5.26
C ARG A 598 -45.16 -64.18 -4.80
N ASP A 599 -46.33 -63.61 -4.55
CA ASP A 599 -47.56 -64.34 -4.24
C ASP A 599 -48.63 -64.21 -5.34
N ASP A 600 -49.61 -65.13 -5.33
CA ASP A 600 -50.77 -65.15 -6.23
C ASP A 600 -52.07 -64.66 -5.55
N GLY A 601 -51.95 -63.80 -4.53
CA GLY A 601 -53.05 -63.32 -3.71
C GLY A 601 -53.89 -62.20 -4.33
N VAL A 602 -54.70 -61.55 -3.50
CA VAL A 602 -55.66 -60.52 -3.92
C VAL A 602 -55.02 -59.20 -4.37
N GLY A 603 -53.75 -58.95 -4.02
CA GLY A 603 -53.05 -57.69 -4.32
C GLY A 603 -53.72 -56.43 -3.74
N PHE A 604 -53.14 -55.26 -3.98
CA PHE A 604 -53.67 -53.96 -3.54
C PHE A 604 -53.23 -52.81 -4.47
N GLU A 605 -53.93 -51.68 -4.42
CA GLU A 605 -53.56 -50.47 -5.17
C GLU A 605 -52.42 -49.70 -4.48
N MET A 606 -51.42 -49.30 -5.27
CA MET A 606 -50.31 -48.44 -4.86
C MET A 606 -50.64 -46.98 -5.11
N GLU A 607 -50.60 -46.14 -4.07
CA GLU A 607 -50.64 -44.68 -4.22
C GLU A 607 -49.24 -44.17 -4.66
N GLU A 608 -49.17 -43.25 -5.62
CA GLU A 608 -47.93 -42.78 -6.25
C GLU A 608 -47.00 -42.02 -5.29
N ASP A 609 -47.52 -41.49 -4.18
CA ASP A 609 -46.73 -40.83 -3.14
C ASP A 609 -46.32 -41.85 -2.05
N MET A 610 -45.02 -42.18 -2.00
CA MET A 610 -44.36 -43.09 -1.06
C MET A 610 -44.41 -42.67 0.43
N LYS A 611 -45.47 -42.00 0.89
CA LYS A 611 -45.70 -41.68 2.31
C LYS A 611 -46.46 -42.81 2.99
N PHE A 612 -45.84 -43.99 3.05
CA PHE A 612 -46.39 -45.20 3.69
C PHE A 612 -46.85 -45.00 5.15
N VAL A 613 -46.28 -44.00 5.83
CA VAL A 613 -46.63 -43.61 7.22
C VAL A 613 -48.01 -42.94 7.31
N GLN A 614 -48.45 -42.19 6.29
CA GLN A 614 -49.77 -41.52 6.30
C GLN A 614 -50.92 -42.46 5.92
N ALA A 615 -50.64 -43.54 5.17
CA ALA A 615 -51.63 -44.53 4.75
C ALA A 615 -51.87 -45.68 5.76
N GLY A 616 -51.28 -45.60 6.97
CA GLY A 616 -51.43 -46.63 8.01
C GLY A 616 -50.71 -47.95 7.72
N LYS A 617 -49.89 -48.03 6.67
CA LYS A 617 -49.15 -49.23 6.25
C LYS A 617 -47.75 -49.28 6.89
N ILE A 618 -47.72 -49.31 8.24
CA ILE A 618 -46.50 -49.24 9.07
C ILE A 618 -45.46 -50.32 8.68
N GLY A 619 -45.91 -51.52 8.31
CA GLY A 619 -45.02 -52.62 7.88
C GLY A 619 -44.24 -52.32 6.59
N LEU A 620 -44.87 -51.66 5.61
CA LEU A 620 -44.20 -51.28 4.35
C LEU A 620 -43.21 -50.12 4.55
N ALA A 621 -43.56 -49.14 5.39
CA ALA A 621 -42.67 -48.03 5.74
C ALA A 621 -41.37 -48.53 6.40
N GLY A 622 -41.49 -49.46 7.36
CA GLY A 622 -40.33 -50.06 8.02
C GLY A 622 -39.52 -50.99 7.11
N MET A 623 -40.11 -51.55 6.05
CA MET A 623 -39.37 -52.29 5.03
C MET A 623 -38.54 -51.36 4.13
N GLN A 624 -39.11 -50.22 3.73
CA GLN A 624 -38.39 -49.21 2.93
C GLN A 624 -37.19 -48.63 3.68
N GLU A 625 -37.38 -48.22 4.94
CA GLU A 625 -36.30 -47.66 5.77
C GLU A 625 -35.14 -48.67 5.97
N ARG A 626 -35.47 -49.96 6.15
CA ARG A 626 -34.46 -51.02 6.27
C ARG A 626 -33.70 -51.28 4.96
N ALA A 627 -34.36 -51.14 3.81
CA ALA A 627 -33.69 -51.25 2.52
C ALA A 627 -32.70 -50.08 2.28
N ASP A 628 -33.09 -48.86 2.66
CA ASP A 628 -32.22 -47.69 2.58
C ASP A 628 -31.00 -47.83 3.50
N LEU A 629 -31.16 -48.37 4.71
CA LEU A 629 -30.06 -48.64 5.64
C LEU A 629 -29.06 -49.69 5.14
N LEU A 630 -29.54 -50.66 4.33
CA LEU A 630 -28.70 -51.63 3.64
C LEU A 630 -27.95 -51.04 2.43
N GLY A 631 -28.20 -49.76 2.09
CA GLY A 631 -27.72 -49.14 0.86
C GLY A 631 -28.33 -49.77 -0.40
N GLY A 632 -29.48 -50.45 -0.24
CA GLY A 632 -30.21 -51.13 -1.29
C GLY A 632 -31.47 -50.37 -1.74
N VAL A 633 -32.23 -50.98 -2.64
CA VAL A 633 -33.51 -50.44 -3.10
C VAL A 633 -34.60 -51.49 -2.98
N LEU A 634 -35.74 -51.11 -2.41
CA LEU A 634 -36.93 -51.95 -2.32
C LEU A 634 -37.93 -51.53 -3.40
N TYR A 635 -38.39 -52.51 -4.18
CA TYR A 635 -39.46 -52.33 -5.15
C TYR A 635 -40.64 -53.21 -4.75
N ILE A 636 -41.83 -52.61 -4.71
CA ILE A 636 -43.07 -53.32 -4.41
C ILE A 636 -44.03 -53.09 -5.57
N TYR A 637 -44.49 -54.18 -6.19
CA TYR A 637 -45.45 -54.16 -7.27
C TYR A 637 -46.68 -54.95 -6.81
N SER A 638 -47.83 -54.30 -6.76
CA SER A 638 -49.10 -54.95 -6.42
C SER A 638 -50.21 -54.36 -7.26
N ARG A 639 -51.14 -55.22 -7.69
CA ARG A 639 -52.38 -54.82 -8.37
C ARG A 639 -53.53 -55.70 -7.89
N PRO A 640 -54.74 -55.16 -7.71
CA PRO A 640 -55.91 -55.97 -7.34
C PRO A 640 -56.12 -57.15 -8.31
N GLY A 641 -56.13 -58.37 -7.78
CA GLY A 641 -56.33 -59.62 -8.52
C GLY A 641 -55.08 -60.25 -9.14
N GLU A 642 -53.91 -59.59 -9.10
CA GLU A 642 -52.66 -60.08 -9.71
C GLU A 642 -51.58 -60.52 -8.69
N GLY A 643 -51.88 -60.49 -7.39
CA GLY A 643 -50.95 -60.78 -6.30
C GLY A 643 -49.98 -59.63 -5.99
N THR A 644 -48.98 -59.90 -5.14
CA THR A 644 -47.92 -58.94 -4.81
C THR A 644 -46.54 -59.50 -5.13
N ARG A 645 -45.66 -58.63 -5.62
CA ARG A 645 -44.25 -58.89 -5.88
C ARG A 645 -43.39 -57.88 -5.13
N VAL A 646 -42.56 -58.35 -4.21
CA VAL A 646 -41.60 -57.56 -3.44
C VAL A 646 -40.20 -57.93 -3.89
N VAL A 647 -39.40 -56.96 -4.30
CA VAL A 647 -38.02 -57.15 -4.77
C VAL A 647 -37.10 -56.26 -3.95
N LEU A 648 -36.19 -56.86 -3.21
CA LEU A 648 -35.10 -56.17 -2.52
C LEU A 648 -33.83 -56.35 -3.34
N GLU A 649 -33.18 -55.26 -3.73
CA GLU A 649 -31.84 -55.28 -4.33
C GLU A 649 -30.83 -54.68 -3.35
N VAL A 650 -29.79 -55.45 -2.99
CA VAL A 650 -28.70 -54.99 -2.12
C VAL A 650 -27.35 -55.14 -2.82
N PRO A 651 -26.39 -54.22 -2.60
CA PRO A 651 -25.04 -54.36 -3.16
C PRO A 651 -24.36 -55.66 -2.71
N SER A 652 -23.77 -56.40 -3.65
CA SER A 652 -23.02 -57.64 -3.37
C SER A 652 -21.61 -57.31 -2.87
N LYS A 653 -21.50 -56.65 -1.71
CA LYS A 653 -20.21 -56.54 -1.03
C LYS A 653 -19.91 -57.88 -0.36
N ARG A 654 -18.96 -58.65 -0.91
CA ARG A 654 -18.48 -59.88 -0.27
C ARG A 654 -17.97 -59.55 1.13
N TRP A 655 -18.60 -60.09 2.17
CA TRP A 655 -18.07 -60.00 3.52
C TRP A 655 -16.83 -60.90 3.63
N THR A 656 -15.65 -60.29 3.74
CA THR A 656 -14.44 -60.97 4.18
C THR A 656 -14.38 -60.88 5.70
N ALA A 657 -14.58 -62.02 6.37
CA ALA A 657 -14.52 -62.15 7.82
C ALA A 657 -13.15 -61.74 8.40
#